data_AF-A0A2D6AS85-F1
#
_entry.id   AF-A0A2D6AS85-F1
#
_cell.length_a   1.000
_cell.length_b   1.000
_cell.length_c   1.000
_cell.angle_alpha   90.00
_cell.angle_beta   90.00
_cell.angle_gamma   90.00
#
_symmetry.space_group_name_H-M   'P 1'
#
loop_
_entity.id
_entity.type
_entity.pdbx_description
1 polymer ?
#
loop_
_entity_poly.entity_id
_entity_poly.type
_entity_poly.pdbx_seq_one_letter_code
_entity_poly.pdbx_strand_id
1 'polypeptide(L)'
;MMLVSIAYGQVSIKGQVTDKNTGEALIGVSILVKGTVLGTITDVEGFFTLDVKSPPPVSLIVSSVGYERLELEVNQASVSSLKIEMVESFMLGQEVVVSASRVEENILQSPVSIEKMDILAVQQTPADNYYKGIQYLKGVDVTQSSINFQIVNARGFNSTGNTRFVQLTDGMDTQAPALNFPIGNLNGPSELDVESVEFISGAQSALYGPNAFNGLLRVTSKSPFDYQGFSAFAKAGVNHIGADESAGAPATPQPMFDVSLRYAKAFNDKFAFKVNWSYMKAEDWYATDYQTDREAQRQGDLPYNPGKDAPNYMGDEAGVNLAILSFSSAWRSLGNPLNNYYALNGGSTPVDVQSFANNGFLPNQVVTVTPFEEHELIDYGAENMKANVGLYFRPTDRLELSYLYNAGFGTSIYTGAQRYSLKNFGIQQHRIQAKGDNWFLRGYATLENSGDSYITEFYAKRVTDLSISQAPLAIPQDVSVWLGTYGYNYLRYLQNNLGYNPNSNSPTEVTQAQQIEAYQFAREQTEALYDIDFSSDAGKRILDNALNGVVPTGPKFNDQSKLYHGEFQYDFKNEIEFMELLAGASFRMYDLQSNGTIFPDSESNPITISEYGAYMQGTKRVLDDKVKLIGSIRVDKNQNFNAVWSPRISTVVSPVKNHNFRFSYQTGFRNPTTQGQHINLNIISSRLLGGLPQNLERYEIGTNPYLYTLESVDQFAGQIFAATPAQQQDPAYIGTALALLDPIDNFTPVKPEQVKGFELGYKSLINNKLMIDLVGYVNNYNNFIVQQRMRRAALYTTNQAAADADPLLSYNADASLEGQPNPFTLLNGTADNTYQVYTNATESINAMGFAGEVTYLMPGHYTFGVNYSWNKLDTNDSEDFVFGFNTPEHKFNLKFGNRKLTDEIGFNIVYRWQTDFYWESSFGDGDIPAYGTLDAQVTYKTPVKALVKVGGSNILNNYYIQSIGAPNIGAIYYVSVTFDSMMK
;
A
#
# COMPACT_ATOMS: atom_id res chain seq x y z
N MET A 1 14.78 73.11 6.72
CA MET A 1 14.52 71.83 6.03
C MET A 1 13.28 71.23 6.68
N MET A 2 12.10 71.40 6.07
CA MET A 2 10.83 70.85 6.59
C MET A 2 10.83 69.34 6.37
N LEU A 3 10.71 68.58 7.46
CA LEU A 3 10.39 67.15 7.43
C LEU A 3 8.92 67.00 7.02
N VAL A 4 8.69 66.61 5.77
CA VAL A 4 7.39 66.13 5.30
C VAL A 4 7.23 64.71 5.83
N SER A 5 6.39 64.54 6.85
CA SER A 5 5.94 63.22 7.29
C SER A 5 4.88 62.74 6.30
N ILE A 6 5.21 61.75 5.47
CA ILE A 6 4.23 61.09 4.60
C ILE A 6 3.45 60.11 5.48
N ALA A 7 2.26 60.51 5.91
CA ALA A 7 1.30 59.61 6.55
C ALA A 7 0.64 58.74 5.46
N TYR A 8 0.94 57.45 5.46
CA TYR A 8 0.16 56.48 4.68
C TYR A 8 -1.19 56.28 5.38
N GLY A 9 -2.28 56.72 4.77
CA GLY A 9 -3.63 56.48 5.27
C GLY A 9 -3.97 54.98 5.19
N GLN A 10 -4.50 54.42 6.28
CA GLN A 10 -5.05 53.06 6.30
C GLN A 10 -6.36 53.06 5.51
N VAL A 11 -6.47 52.19 4.51
CA VAL A 11 -7.68 51.98 3.73
C VAL A 11 -8.57 50.98 4.46
N SER A 12 -9.69 51.43 5.02
CA SER A 12 -10.65 50.54 5.70
C SER A 12 -11.82 50.23 4.77
N ILE A 13 -12.02 48.94 4.48
CA ILE A 13 -13.06 48.40 3.61
C ILE A 13 -14.04 47.61 4.48
N LYS A 14 -15.29 48.05 4.53
CA LYS A 14 -16.39 47.40 5.24
C LYS A 14 -17.50 47.07 4.26
N GLY A 15 -18.10 45.90 4.44
CA GLY A 15 -19.14 45.43 3.54
C GLY A 15 -19.95 44.27 4.08
N GLN A 16 -20.91 43.84 3.28
CA GLN A 16 -21.76 42.68 3.53
C GLN A 16 -21.78 41.79 2.29
N VAL A 17 -21.71 40.47 2.51
CA VAL A 17 -21.81 39.47 1.46
C VAL A 17 -23.11 38.67 1.60
N THR A 18 -23.87 38.58 0.51
CA THR A 18 -25.16 37.88 0.46
C THR A 18 -25.25 36.94 -0.74
N ASP A 19 -26.08 35.91 -0.63
CA ASP A 19 -26.49 35.08 -1.78
C ASP A 19 -27.34 35.94 -2.73
N LYS A 20 -27.01 35.91 -4.03
CA LYS A 20 -27.70 36.72 -5.04
C LYS A 20 -29.18 36.32 -5.22
N ASN A 21 -29.50 35.04 -5.08
CA ASN A 21 -30.83 34.50 -5.38
C ASN A 21 -31.73 34.53 -4.15
N THR A 22 -31.23 34.13 -2.98
CA THR A 22 -32.02 34.09 -1.74
C THR A 22 -31.98 35.39 -0.95
N GLY A 23 -30.94 36.21 -1.15
CA GLY A 23 -30.69 37.40 -0.35
C GLY A 23 -30.16 37.10 1.06
N GLU A 24 -29.89 35.83 1.37
CA GLU A 24 -29.39 35.42 2.68
C GLU A 24 -27.94 35.85 2.90
N ALA A 25 -27.61 36.24 4.13
CA ALA A 25 -26.25 36.59 4.51
C ALA A 25 -25.32 35.38 4.50
N LEU A 26 -24.19 35.50 3.78
CA LEU A 26 -23.18 34.43 3.67
C LEU A 26 -22.13 34.56 4.76
N ILE A 27 -22.07 33.55 5.63
CA ILE A 27 -21.10 33.43 6.71
C ILE A 27 -19.79 32.82 6.21
N GLY A 28 -18.64 33.25 6.73
CA GLY A 28 -17.35 32.64 6.44
C GLY A 28 -16.82 32.84 5.02
N VAL A 29 -17.34 33.81 4.28
CA VAL A 29 -16.80 34.17 2.97
C VAL A 29 -15.41 34.74 3.16
N SER A 30 -14.41 34.20 2.48
CA SER A 30 -13.03 34.70 2.51
C SER A 30 -12.89 35.91 1.58
N ILE A 31 -12.33 37.00 2.11
CA ILE A 31 -12.00 38.24 1.38
C ILE A 31 -10.50 38.48 1.51
N LEU A 32 -9.77 38.34 0.42
CA LEU A 32 -8.30 38.43 0.38
C LEU A 32 -7.85 39.58 -0.52
N VAL A 33 -6.84 40.33 -0.10
CA VAL A 33 -6.15 41.28 -1.00
C VAL A 33 -5.25 40.51 -1.98
N LYS A 34 -5.48 40.68 -3.28
CA LYS A 34 -4.79 39.94 -4.33
C LYS A 34 -3.26 40.11 -4.25
N GLY A 35 -2.55 39.00 -4.25
CA GLY A 35 -1.08 38.96 -4.20
C GLY A 35 -0.48 39.13 -2.80
N THR A 36 -1.29 39.06 -1.74
CA THR A 36 -0.87 39.17 -0.33
C THR A 36 -1.51 38.07 0.51
N VAL A 37 -1.07 37.92 1.77
CA VAL A 37 -1.75 37.08 2.78
C VAL A 37 -2.75 37.86 3.64
N LEU A 38 -2.96 39.14 3.35
CA LEU A 38 -3.87 40.00 4.11
C LEU A 38 -5.32 39.75 3.70
N GLY A 39 -6.16 39.33 4.66
CA GLY A 39 -7.57 39.06 4.40
C GLY A 39 -8.46 39.13 5.64
N THR A 40 -9.72 38.76 5.46
CA THR A 40 -10.71 38.64 6.53
C THR A 40 -11.82 37.67 6.09
N ILE A 41 -12.68 37.26 7.02
CA ILE A 41 -13.87 36.46 6.71
C ILE A 41 -15.15 37.19 7.15
N THR A 42 -16.28 36.87 6.53
CA THR A 42 -17.57 37.38 6.98
C THR A 42 -18.06 36.73 8.28
N ASP A 43 -18.78 37.50 9.08
CA ASP A 43 -19.46 37.03 10.29
C ASP A 43 -20.82 36.33 10.00
N VAL A 44 -21.57 36.02 11.05
CA VAL A 44 -22.88 35.33 10.97
C VAL A 44 -23.95 36.12 10.20
N GLU A 45 -23.81 37.44 10.13
CA GLU A 45 -24.69 38.39 9.44
C GLU A 45 -24.13 38.77 8.06
N GLY A 46 -23.02 38.16 7.65
CA GLY A 46 -22.37 38.37 6.36
C GLY A 46 -21.50 39.63 6.31
N PHE A 47 -21.28 40.32 7.44
CA PHE A 47 -20.47 41.53 7.46
C PHE A 47 -18.98 41.22 7.56
N PHE A 48 -18.15 42.07 6.95
CA PHE A 48 -16.70 42.00 7.07
C PHE A 48 -16.08 43.39 7.24
N THR A 49 -14.88 43.42 7.82
CA THR A 49 -14.00 44.59 7.87
C THR A 49 -12.59 44.16 7.52
N LEU A 50 -11.99 44.86 6.56
CA LEU A 50 -10.64 44.62 6.06
C LEU A 50 -9.87 45.94 6.03
N ASP A 51 -8.73 45.98 6.72
CA ASP A 51 -7.87 47.15 6.74
C ASP A 51 -6.60 46.91 5.92
N VAL A 52 -6.39 47.76 4.92
CA VAL A 52 -5.31 47.65 3.93
C VAL A 52 -4.38 48.85 4.03
N LYS A 53 -3.06 48.63 3.97
CA LYS A 53 -2.05 49.71 4.04
C LYS A 53 -1.65 50.28 2.68
N SER A 54 -2.03 49.60 1.61
CA SER A 54 -1.75 49.99 0.23
C SER A 54 -2.74 51.06 -0.25
N PRO A 55 -2.28 52.07 -1.02
CA PRO A 55 -3.19 53.03 -1.63
C PRO A 55 -4.08 52.35 -2.68
N PRO A 56 -5.30 52.87 -2.95
CA PRO A 56 -6.16 52.36 -4.03
C PRO A 56 -5.51 52.54 -5.42
N PRO A 57 -5.85 51.70 -6.41
CA PRO A 57 -6.85 50.63 -6.35
C PRO A 57 -6.39 49.38 -5.60
N VAL A 58 -7.30 48.77 -4.84
CA VAL A 58 -7.08 47.49 -4.15
C VAL A 58 -7.93 46.41 -4.80
N SER A 59 -7.31 45.37 -5.35
CA SER A 59 -8.03 44.21 -5.89
C SER A 59 -8.32 43.18 -4.79
N LEU A 60 -9.59 42.90 -4.56
CA LEU A 60 -10.09 41.89 -3.63
C LEU A 60 -10.47 40.61 -4.37
N ILE A 61 -10.13 39.47 -3.77
CA ILE A 61 -10.63 38.16 -4.15
C ILE A 61 -11.64 37.74 -3.08
N VAL A 62 -12.86 37.47 -3.52
CA VAL A 62 -13.95 36.99 -2.66
C VAL A 62 -14.28 35.56 -3.05
N SER A 63 -14.25 34.65 -2.09
CA SER A 63 -14.49 33.22 -2.32
C SER A 63 -15.21 32.54 -1.17
N SER A 64 -16.10 31.61 -1.50
CA SER A 64 -16.81 30.76 -0.56
C SER A 64 -17.08 29.39 -1.18
N VAL A 65 -17.20 28.36 -0.34
CA VAL A 65 -17.46 26.99 -0.77
C VAL A 65 -18.82 26.91 -1.47
N GLY A 66 -18.84 26.42 -2.71
CA GLY A 66 -20.07 26.30 -3.50
C GLY A 66 -20.51 27.59 -4.20
N TYR A 67 -19.69 28.65 -4.20
CA TYR A 67 -19.99 29.93 -4.87
C TYR A 67 -18.94 30.28 -5.92
N GLU A 68 -19.31 31.11 -6.90
CA GLU A 68 -18.37 31.64 -7.89
C GLU A 68 -17.32 32.56 -7.22
N ARG A 69 -16.05 32.40 -7.60
CA ARG A 69 -14.97 33.30 -7.16
C ARG A 69 -15.13 34.64 -7.84
N LEU A 70 -15.16 35.72 -7.06
CA LEU A 70 -15.29 37.09 -7.55
C LEU A 70 -13.96 37.84 -7.36
N GLU A 71 -13.55 38.58 -8.39
CA GLU A 71 -12.47 39.58 -8.28
C GLU A 71 -13.09 40.98 -8.41
N LEU A 72 -12.83 41.83 -7.43
CA LEU A 72 -13.42 43.17 -7.31
C LEU A 72 -12.31 44.21 -7.11
N GLU A 73 -12.37 45.33 -7.84
CA GLU A 73 -11.41 46.44 -7.67
C GLU A 73 -12.03 47.56 -6.83
N VAL A 74 -11.36 47.92 -5.73
CA VAL A 74 -11.77 48.99 -4.82
C VAL A 74 -10.90 50.21 -5.05
N ASN A 75 -11.48 51.22 -5.71
CA ASN A 75 -10.78 52.44 -6.13
C ASN A 75 -10.73 53.55 -5.07
N GLN A 76 -11.38 53.37 -3.92
CA GLN A 76 -11.53 54.40 -2.89
C GLN A 76 -10.73 54.07 -1.63
N ALA A 77 -10.21 55.12 -0.97
CA ALA A 77 -9.41 54.98 0.25
C ALA A 77 -10.22 54.59 1.50
N SER A 78 -11.54 54.65 1.46
CA SER A 78 -12.39 54.05 2.50
C SER A 78 -13.77 53.76 1.91
N VAL A 79 -14.27 52.54 2.14
CA VAL A 79 -15.60 52.11 1.73
C VAL A 79 -16.30 51.55 2.95
N SER A 80 -17.41 52.17 3.37
CA SER A 80 -18.13 51.78 4.59
C SER A 80 -19.28 50.79 4.35
N SER A 81 -19.72 50.61 3.09
CA SER A 81 -20.90 49.81 2.75
C SER A 81 -20.75 49.10 1.40
N LEU A 82 -19.70 48.29 1.23
CA LEU A 82 -19.51 47.46 0.04
C LEU A 82 -20.51 46.29 0.06
N LYS A 83 -21.48 46.27 -0.87
CA LYS A 83 -22.39 45.13 -1.03
C LYS A 83 -21.83 44.16 -2.07
N ILE A 84 -21.65 42.89 -1.68
CA ILE A 84 -21.16 41.84 -2.56
C ILE A 84 -22.24 40.75 -2.65
N GLU A 85 -22.69 40.45 -3.85
CA GLU A 85 -23.69 39.41 -4.10
C GLU A 85 -22.99 38.23 -4.79
N MET A 86 -22.92 37.09 -4.11
CA MET A 86 -22.29 35.88 -4.65
C MET A 86 -23.34 34.99 -5.32
N VAL A 87 -22.94 34.38 -6.44
CA VAL A 87 -23.78 33.44 -7.18
C VAL A 87 -23.40 32.02 -6.76
N GLU A 88 -24.37 31.24 -6.28
CA GLU A 88 -24.16 29.81 -6.01
C GLU A 88 -23.71 29.13 -7.32
N SER A 89 -22.58 28.43 -7.26
CA SER A 89 -21.98 27.76 -8.40
C SER A 89 -22.19 26.26 -8.29
N PHE A 90 -22.68 25.68 -9.38
CA PHE A 90 -22.69 24.23 -9.65
C PHE A 90 -21.63 23.86 -10.71
N MET A 91 -20.66 24.75 -10.97
CA MET A 91 -19.90 24.71 -12.20
C MET A 91 -18.76 23.69 -12.21
N LEU A 92 -18.89 22.75 -13.14
CA LEU A 92 -17.83 21.86 -13.59
C LEU A 92 -16.69 22.66 -14.25
N GLY A 93 -15.44 22.34 -13.95
CA GLY A 93 -14.27 22.85 -14.68
C GLY A 93 -13.80 24.26 -14.30
N GLN A 94 -14.26 24.81 -13.18
CA GLN A 94 -13.76 26.09 -12.64
C GLN A 94 -12.89 25.92 -11.40
N GLU A 95 -12.56 24.68 -11.07
CA GLU A 95 -11.72 24.34 -9.93
C GLU A 95 -10.30 24.87 -10.16
N VAL A 96 -9.77 25.55 -9.14
CA VAL A 96 -8.35 25.87 -9.05
C VAL A 96 -7.66 24.66 -8.42
N VAL A 97 -6.66 24.14 -9.10
CA VAL A 97 -5.82 23.04 -8.62
C VAL A 97 -4.38 23.50 -8.53
N VAL A 98 -3.60 22.93 -7.62
CA VAL A 98 -2.15 23.04 -7.75
C VAL A 98 -1.70 21.98 -8.74
N SER A 99 -1.43 22.45 -9.95
CA SER A 99 -1.15 21.53 -11.04
C SER A 99 0.20 20.87 -10.90
N ALA A 100 0.47 19.96 -11.83
CA ALA A 100 1.78 19.41 -12.10
C ALA A 100 2.86 20.46 -12.44
N SER A 101 2.54 21.75 -12.49
CA SER A 101 3.51 22.86 -12.52
C SER A 101 3.82 23.47 -11.14
N ARG A 102 3.29 22.90 -10.03
CA ARG A 102 3.37 23.40 -8.64
C ARG A 102 2.82 24.82 -8.44
N VAL A 103 1.99 25.29 -9.37
CA VAL A 103 1.31 26.58 -9.31
C VAL A 103 -0.20 26.39 -9.38
N GLU A 104 -0.95 27.33 -8.82
CA GLU A 104 -2.40 27.35 -8.91
C GLU A 104 -2.84 27.67 -10.34
N GLU A 105 -3.65 26.80 -10.94
CA GLU A 105 -4.26 27.07 -12.24
C GLU A 105 -5.65 26.45 -12.38
N ASN A 106 -6.38 26.89 -13.39
CA ASN A 106 -7.67 26.30 -13.73
C ASN A 106 -7.46 24.86 -14.24
N ILE A 107 -8.26 23.92 -13.72
CA ILE A 107 -8.19 22.50 -14.05
C ILE A 107 -8.34 22.18 -15.54
N LEU A 108 -9.07 23.01 -16.31
CA LEU A 108 -9.25 22.87 -17.77
C LEU A 108 -7.97 23.16 -18.55
N GLN A 109 -7.06 23.97 -18.00
CA GLN A 109 -5.81 24.37 -18.65
C GLN A 109 -4.59 23.61 -18.11
N SER A 110 -4.78 22.68 -17.17
CA SER A 110 -3.71 21.83 -16.66
C SER A 110 -3.11 20.99 -17.79
N PRO A 111 -1.76 20.90 -17.90
CA PRO A 111 -1.09 20.10 -18.93
C PRO A 111 -1.19 18.59 -18.74
N VAL A 112 -1.66 18.12 -17.58
CA VAL A 112 -1.80 16.69 -17.25
C VAL A 112 -3.19 16.41 -16.66
N SER A 113 -3.57 15.14 -16.56
CA SER A 113 -4.84 14.74 -15.95
C SER A 113 -4.80 14.93 -14.43
N ILE A 114 -5.72 15.76 -13.94
CA ILE A 114 -5.90 16.06 -12.51
C ILE A 114 -7.38 15.92 -12.19
N GLU A 115 -7.66 15.18 -11.12
CA GLU A 115 -8.98 15.03 -10.52
C GLU A 115 -8.98 15.69 -9.14
N LYS A 116 -10.09 16.31 -8.76
CA LYS A 116 -10.21 17.03 -7.47
C LYS A 116 -11.49 16.63 -6.74
N MET A 117 -11.36 16.35 -5.46
CA MET A 117 -12.47 16.37 -4.50
C MET A 117 -12.31 17.61 -3.62
N ASP A 118 -13.28 18.51 -3.66
CA ASP A 118 -13.35 19.64 -2.74
C ASP A 118 -14.18 19.30 -1.49
N ILE A 119 -14.39 20.28 -0.62
CA ILE A 119 -15.18 20.12 0.62
C ILE A 119 -16.57 19.54 0.34
N LEU A 120 -17.22 19.94 -0.75
CA LEU A 120 -18.57 19.49 -1.08
C LEU A 120 -18.56 18.04 -1.57
N ALA A 121 -17.61 17.68 -2.43
CA ALA A 121 -17.42 16.29 -2.86
C ALA A 121 -17.10 15.36 -1.68
N VAL A 122 -16.26 15.82 -0.73
CA VAL A 122 -15.96 15.12 0.53
C VAL A 122 -17.22 14.91 1.35
N GLN A 123 -18.04 15.96 1.54
CA GLN A 123 -19.29 15.87 2.28
C GLN A 123 -20.37 15.03 1.60
N GLN A 124 -20.32 14.87 0.27
CA GLN A 124 -21.39 14.22 -0.50
C GLN A 124 -21.06 12.84 -1.03
N THR A 125 -19.83 12.38 -0.77
CA THR A 125 -19.42 11.02 -1.11
C THR A 125 -20.40 10.01 -0.48
N PRO A 126 -20.89 9.03 -1.26
CA PRO A 126 -21.63 7.89 -0.73
C PRO A 126 -20.75 6.82 -0.09
N ALA A 127 -19.42 6.94 -0.21
CA ALA A 127 -18.50 6.07 0.53
C ALA A 127 -18.59 6.33 2.04
N ASP A 128 -18.32 5.29 2.82
CA ASP A 128 -18.25 5.35 4.28
C ASP A 128 -17.17 6.27 4.84
N ASN A 129 -16.21 6.73 4.02
CA ASN A 129 -15.33 7.85 4.34
C ASN A 129 -14.82 8.52 3.06
N TYR A 130 -14.29 9.74 3.18
CA TYR A 130 -13.83 10.51 2.02
C TYR A 130 -12.68 9.86 1.27
N TYR A 131 -11.80 9.12 1.96
CA TYR A 131 -10.61 8.53 1.37
C TYR A 131 -11.00 7.33 0.47
N LYS A 132 -12.00 6.54 0.89
CA LYS A 132 -12.71 5.59 0.03
C LYS A 132 -13.58 6.25 -1.04
N GLY A 133 -13.74 7.57 -1.06
CA GLY A 133 -14.36 8.28 -2.19
C GLY A 133 -13.41 8.48 -3.37
N ILE A 134 -12.10 8.36 -3.16
CA ILE A 134 -11.05 8.65 -4.17
C ILE A 134 -11.14 7.68 -5.35
N GLN A 135 -11.50 6.43 -5.10
CA GLN A 135 -11.79 5.39 -6.12
C GLN A 135 -12.91 5.76 -7.12
N TYR A 136 -13.74 6.77 -6.84
CA TYR A 136 -14.71 7.27 -7.81
C TYR A 136 -14.10 8.21 -8.85
N LEU A 137 -12.86 8.64 -8.66
CA LEU A 137 -12.17 9.53 -9.59
C LEU A 137 -11.65 8.75 -10.80
N LYS A 138 -11.62 9.42 -11.95
CA LYS A 138 -11.14 8.82 -13.20
C LYS A 138 -9.67 8.38 -13.07
N GLY A 139 -9.39 7.14 -13.50
CA GLY A 139 -8.02 6.61 -13.59
C GLY A 139 -7.39 6.22 -12.25
N VAL A 140 -8.18 6.18 -11.17
CA VAL A 140 -7.75 5.72 -9.85
C VAL A 140 -8.03 4.24 -9.68
N ASP A 141 -7.03 3.48 -9.27
CA ASP A 141 -7.15 2.12 -8.74
C ASP A 141 -7.01 2.14 -7.23
N VAL A 142 -7.79 1.34 -6.50
CA VAL A 142 -7.65 1.18 -5.05
C VAL A 142 -7.66 -0.30 -4.72
N THR A 143 -6.65 -0.72 -3.95
CA THR A 143 -6.61 -2.02 -3.29
C THR A 143 -6.79 -1.80 -1.80
N GLN A 144 -7.57 -2.65 -1.16
CA GLN A 144 -7.90 -2.54 0.24
C GLN A 144 -7.46 -3.80 0.99
N SER A 145 -6.50 -3.63 1.91
CA SER A 145 -6.04 -4.71 2.78
C SER A 145 -6.77 -4.77 4.11
N SER A 146 -7.39 -3.65 4.51
CA SER A 146 -8.13 -3.48 5.77
C SER A 146 -9.14 -2.34 5.64
N ILE A 147 -10.17 -2.29 6.50
CA ILE A 147 -11.19 -1.23 6.52
C ILE A 147 -10.60 0.19 6.65
N ASN A 148 -9.46 0.36 7.32
CA ASN A 148 -8.74 1.64 7.46
C ASN A 148 -7.51 1.77 6.56
N PHE A 149 -7.23 0.77 5.72
CA PHE A 149 -6.03 0.72 4.89
C PHE A 149 -6.38 0.57 3.41
N GLN A 150 -6.51 1.71 2.74
CA GLN A 150 -6.67 1.81 1.29
C GLN A 150 -5.35 2.24 0.64
N ILE A 151 -4.96 1.53 -0.41
CA ILE A 151 -3.78 1.84 -1.20
C ILE A 151 -4.23 2.43 -2.54
N VAL A 152 -3.86 3.69 -2.77
CA VAL A 152 -4.16 4.41 -4.01
C VAL A 152 -3.12 4.07 -5.07
N ASN A 153 -3.59 3.71 -6.26
CA ASN A 153 -2.82 3.30 -7.41
C ASN A 153 -3.29 4.04 -8.66
N ALA A 154 -2.44 4.05 -9.70
CA ALA A 154 -2.72 4.73 -10.95
C ALA A 154 -2.00 4.04 -12.11
N ARG A 155 -2.69 3.87 -13.24
CA ARG A 155 -2.11 3.44 -14.53
C ARG A 155 -1.38 2.10 -14.49
N GLY A 156 -1.94 1.12 -13.79
CA GLY A 156 -1.31 -0.19 -13.65
C GLY A 156 -0.44 -0.34 -12.41
N PHE A 157 0.22 -1.49 -12.32
CA PHE A 157 1.18 -1.86 -11.27
C PHE A 157 0.63 -1.75 -9.86
N ASN A 158 -0.60 -2.23 -9.70
CA ASN A 158 -1.30 -2.20 -8.43
C ASN A 158 -0.62 -3.15 -7.43
N SER A 159 -0.59 -2.75 -6.17
CA SER A 159 -0.02 -3.55 -5.10
C SER A 159 -0.69 -3.24 -3.78
N THR A 160 -0.50 -4.12 -2.81
CA THR A 160 -0.91 -3.91 -1.41
C THR A 160 -0.02 -2.90 -0.68
N GLY A 161 1.12 -2.49 -1.27
CA GLY A 161 2.04 -1.50 -0.73
C GLY A 161 2.67 -0.66 -1.85
N ASN A 162 1.98 0.41 -2.29
CA ASN A 162 2.37 1.15 -3.49
C ASN A 162 3.56 2.09 -3.25
N THR A 163 4.71 1.73 -3.83
CA THR A 163 5.95 2.52 -3.81
C THR A 163 6.18 3.36 -5.07
N ARG A 164 5.24 3.32 -6.03
CA ARG A 164 5.27 4.08 -7.30
C ARG A 164 4.36 5.31 -7.29
N PHE A 165 3.72 5.61 -6.16
CA PHE A 165 2.76 6.69 -6.04
C PHE A 165 2.96 7.47 -4.74
N VAL A 166 3.17 8.78 -4.85
CA VAL A 166 3.46 9.64 -3.70
C VAL A 166 2.16 10.14 -3.09
N GLN A 167 2.10 10.20 -1.76
CA GLN A 167 0.99 10.83 -1.05
C GLN A 167 1.50 11.96 -0.18
N LEU A 168 0.94 13.15 -0.37
CA LEU A 168 1.31 14.35 0.35
C LEU A 168 0.12 14.83 1.19
N THR A 169 0.30 14.93 2.50
CA THR A 169 -0.63 15.63 3.40
C THR A 169 0.00 16.94 3.81
N ASP A 170 -0.62 18.07 3.46
CA ASP A 170 -0.07 19.40 3.71
C ASP A 170 1.38 19.55 3.21
N GLY A 171 1.69 18.86 2.11
CA GLY A 171 3.00 18.86 1.49
C GLY A 171 4.09 18.10 2.27
N MET A 172 3.72 17.25 3.21
CA MET A 172 4.58 16.22 3.81
C MET A 172 4.27 14.87 3.18
N ASP A 173 5.31 14.14 2.80
CA ASP A 173 5.18 12.76 2.32
C ASP A 173 4.74 11.82 3.45
N THR A 174 3.64 11.09 3.26
CA THR A 174 3.02 10.25 4.30
C THR A 174 3.53 8.81 4.34
N GLN A 175 4.59 8.49 3.57
CA GLN A 175 5.20 7.16 3.63
C GLN A 175 5.77 6.83 5.01
N ALA A 176 5.59 5.58 5.45
CA ALA A 176 6.36 4.98 6.52
C ALA A 176 7.82 4.78 6.04
N PRO A 177 8.85 5.34 6.70
CA PRO A 177 10.24 5.22 6.26
C PRO A 177 10.76 3.78 6.12
N ALA A 178 10.35 2.84 6.97
CA ALA A 178 10.75 1.44 6.88
C ALA A 178 9.96 0.66 5.83
N LEU A 179 8.65 0.93 5.71
CA LEU A 179 7.78 0.27 4.73
C LEU A 179 7.92 0.83 3.30
N ASN A 180 8.33 2.09 3.16
CA ASN A 180 8.49 2.85 1.90
C ASN A 180 7.23 3.20 1.11
N PHE A 181 6.04 2.94 1.65
CA PHE A 181 4.77 3.33 1.03
C PHE A 181 3.87 4.08 2.01
N PRO A 182 2.91 4.88 1.50
CA PRO A 182 1.88 5.50 2.32
C PRO A 182 0.93 4.47 2.94
N ILE A 183 0.65 4.62 4.23
CA ILE A 183 -0.27 3.75 4.99
C ILE A 183 -1.73 4.24 4.94
N GLY A 184 -2.20 4.56 3.73
CA GLY A 184 -3.54 5.12 3.50
C GLY A 184 -3.78 6.42 4.28
N ASN A 185 -4.92 6.52 4.95
CA ASN A 185 -5.32 7.69 5.75
C ASN A 185 -5.09 7.51 7.26
N LEU A 186 -4.17 6.62 7.68
CA LEU A 186 -3.85 6.43 9.10
C LEU A 186 -3.28 7.72 9.74
N ASN A 187 -2.52 8.51 8.98
CA ASN A 187 -1.93 9.77 9.44
C ASN A 187 -2.37 11.01 8.61
N GLY A 188 -3.50 10.92 7.91
CA GLY A 188 -4.09 12.04 7.16
C GLY A 188 -5.23 12.73 7.91
N PRO A 189 -5.72 13.89 7.42
CA PRO A 189 -6.78 14.63 8.08
C PRO A 189 -8.09 13.83 8.17
N SER A 190 -8.89 14.13 9.19
CA SER A 190 -10.28 13.67 9.31
C SER A 190 -11.18 14.39 8.30
N GLU A 191 -12.37 13.84 8.04
CA GLU A 191 -13.36 14.42 7.11
C GLU A 191 -13.68 15.90 7.43
N LEU A 192 -13.62 16.28 8.73
CA LEU A 192 -13.84 17.67 9.17
C LEU A 192 -12.76 18.66 8.72
N ASP A 193 -11.52 18.22 8.56
CA ASP A 193 -10.36 19.09 8.32
C ASP A 193 -9.81 18.99 6.90
N VAL A 194 -10.41 18.18 6.02
CA VAL A 194 -10.05 18.13 4.58
C VAL A 194 -10.61 19.37 3.88
N GLU A 195 -9.75 20.11 3.19
CA GLU A 195 -10.14 21.17 2.25
C GLU A 195 -10.22 20.63 0.81
N SER A 196 -9.23 19.85 0.41
CA SER A 196 -9.25 19.22 -0.91
C SER A 196 -8.35 18.00 -1.00
N VAL A 197 -8.71 17.13 -1.93
CA VAL A 197 -7.92 15.99 -2.38
C VAL A 197 -7.69 16.15 -3.88
N GLU A 198 -6.44 16.21 -4.31
CA GLU A 198 -6.03 16.37 -5.71
C GLU A 198 -5.26 15.11 -6.14
N PHE A 199 -5.80 14.37 -7.11
CA PHE A 199 -5.16 13.20 -7.70
C PHE A 199 -4.55 13.57 -9.04
N ILE A 200 -3.23 13.40 -9.18
CA ILE A 200 -2.47 13.72 -10.39
C ILE A 200 -1.88 12.40 -10.90
N SER A 201 -2.28 12.00 -12.11
CA SER A 201 -1.77 10.77 -12.73
C SER A 201 -0.59 11.05 -13.66
N GLY A 202 0.24 10.03 -13.89
CA GLY A 202 1.41 10.11 -14.76
C GLY A 202 2.68 10.55 -14.03
N ALA A 203 3.80 10.57 -14.75
CA ALA A 203 5.10 10.86 -14.17
C ALA A 203 5.22 12.32 -13.73
N GLN A 204 5.37 12.54 -12.42
CA GLN A 204 5.48 13.86 -11.80
C GLN A 204 6.86 14.14 -11.20
N SER A 205 7.85 13.26 -11.43
CA SER A 205 9.19 13.37 -10.83
C SER A 205 9.90 14.68 -11.11
N ALA A 206 9.69 15.29 -12.29
CA ALA A 206 10.34 16.55 -12.67
C ALA A 206 10.13 17.69 -11.66
N LEU A 207 9.01 17.71 -10.91
CA LEU A 207 8.80 18.70 -9.86
C LEU A 207 8.67 18.11 -8.46
N TYR A 208 8.22 16.85 -8.35
CA TYR A 208 7.95 16.24 -7.05
C TYR A 208 9.05 15.28 -6.57
N GLY A 209 10.05 15.00 -7.41
CA GLY A 209 11.21 14.18 -7.05
C GLY A 209 10.99 12.67 -7.21
N PRO A 210 11.81 11.85 -6.53
CA PRO A 210 11.74 10.40 -6.66
C PRO A 210 10.35 9.86 -6.27
N ASN A 211 9.99 8.71 -6.82
CA ASN A 211 8.76 7.94 -6.52
C ASN A 211 7.44 8.55 -7.00
N ALA A 212 7.41 9.82 -7.41
CA ALA A 212 6.28 10.44 -8.11
C ALA A 212 6.17 9.91 -9.56
N PHE A 213 6.09 8.58 -9.66
CA PHE A 213 6.42 7.78 -10.82
C PHE A 213 5.18 7.47 -11.66
N ASN A 214 4.12 6.94 -11.02
CA ASN A 214 2.80 6.74 -11.63
C ASN A 214 1.83 7.90 -11.31
N GLY A 215 2.17 8.75 -10.34
CA GLY A 215 1.37 9.90 -9.95
C GLY A 215 1.61 10.33 -8.50
N LEU A 216 0.75 11.23 -8.03
CA LEU A 216 0.66 11.57 -6.63
C LEU A 216 -0.77 11.95 -6.22
N LEU A 217 -1.06 11.79 -4.93
CA LEU A 217 -2.25 12.31 -4.27
C LEU A 217 -1.81 13.42 -3.31
N ARG A 218 -2.48 14.56 -3.38
CA ARG A 218 -2.27 15.65 -2.46
C ARG A 218 -3.54 15.89 -1.65
N VAL A 219 -3.43 15.77 -0.34
CA VAL A 219 -4.47 16.13 0.63
C VAL A 219 -4.08 17.45 1.28
N THR A 220 -4.96 18.44 1.18
CA THR A 220 -4.76 19.76 1.79
C THR A 220 -5.77 19.91 2.92
N SER A 221 -5.29 20.29 4.11
CA SER A 221 -6.13 20.52 5.27
C SER A 221 -6.61 21.98 5.36
N LYS A 222 -7.76 22.20 6.01
CA LYS A 222 -8.38 23.52 6.14
C LYS A 222 -7.49 24.50 6.90
N SER A 223 -7.32 25.69 6.33
CA SER A 223 -6.68 26.86 6.96
C SER A 223 -7.48 27.37 8.17
N PRO A 224 -6.86 27.67 9.32
CA PRO A 224 -7.57 28.25 10.46
C PRO A 224 -7.92 29.73 10.29
N PHE A 225 -7.40 30.42 9.27
CA PHE A 225 -7.81 31.79 8.95
C PHE A 225 -9.18 31.80 8.27
N ASP A 226 -9.40 30.87 7.34
CA ASP A 226 -10.60 30.79 6.51
C ASP A 226 -11.71 29.97 7.18
N TYR A 227 -11.35 28.87 7.85
CA TYR A 227 -12.30 27.93 8.46
C TYR A 227 -12.19 27.97 9.99
N GLN A 228 -12.78 29.00 10.61
CA GLN A 228 -12.79 29.20 12.07
C GLN A 228 -13.98 28.51 12.76
N GLY A 229 -13.89 28.36 14.08
CA GLY A 229 -14.97 27.85 14.92
C GLY A 229 -14.84 26.37 15.26
N PHE A 230 -15.91 25.83 15.85
CA PHE A 230 -16.01 24.44 16.28
C PHE A 230 -16.79 23.61 15.26
N SER A 231 -16.27 22.43 14.96
CA SER A 231 -16.94 21.41 14.14
C SER A 231 -16.84 20.06 14.84
N ALA A 232 -17.88 19.26 14.76
CA ALA A 232 -17.96 17.93 15.34
C ALA A 232 -18.57 16.96 14.33
N PHE A 233 -18.12 15.72 14.35
CA PHE A 233 -18.58 14.67 13.47
C PHE A 233 -18.68 13.38 14.28
N ALA A 234 -19.76 12.63 14.06
CA ALA A 234 -19.94 11.29 14.59
C ALA A 234 -20.61 10.43 13.54
N LYS A 235 -20.13 9.20 13.39
CA LYS A 235 -20.67 8.17 12.50
C LYS A 235 -20.78 6.87 13.27
N ALA A 236 -21.93 6.23 13.12
CA ALA A 236 -22.15 4.85 13.54
C ALA A 236 -22.51 4.05 12.30
N GLY A 237 -21.95 2.86 12.18
CA GLY A 237 -22.24 1.95 11.07
C GLY A 237 -22.17 0.50 11.50
N VAL A 238 -22.45 -0.38 10.54
CA VAL A 238 -22.35 -1.83 10.70
C VAL A 238 -21.77 -2.45 9.43
N ASN A 239 -20.94 -3.47 9.59
CA ASN A 239 -20.47 -4.35 8.53
C ASN A 239 -20.74 -5.83 8.90
N HIS A 240 -20.19 -6.79 8.14
CA HIS A 240 -20.42 -8.24 8.34
C HIS A 240 -21.88 -8.69 8.25
N ILE A 241 -22.73 -7.96 7.51
CA ILE A 241 -24.09 -8.45 7.26
C ILE A 241 -23.99 -9.64 6.30
N GLY A 242 -24.47 -10.81 6.71
CA GLY A 242 -24.43 -12.01 5.87
C GLY A 242 -23.01 -12.45 5.50
N ALA A 243 -22.04 -12.20 6.38
CA ALA A 243 -20.68 -12.73 6.22
C ALA A 243 -20.70 -14.27 6.25
N ASP A 244 -19.69 -14.88 5.62
CA ASP A 244 -19.59 -16.34 5.57
C ASP A 244 -19.10 -16.91 6.91
N GLU A 245 -20.05 -17.25 7.77
CA GLU A 245 -19.79 -17.92 9.05
C GLU A 245 -19.06 -19.25 8.88
N SER A 246 -19.29 -19.95 7.76
CA SER A 246 -18.64 -21.24 7.50
C SER A 246 -17.14 -21.09 7.21
N ALA A 247 -16.72 -19.87 6.87
CA ALA A 247 -15.34 -19.50 6.63
C ALA A 247 -14.71 -18.74 7.83
N GLY A 248 -15.34 -18.76 9.01
CA GLY A 248 -14.81 -18.18 10.25
C GLY A 248 -15.16 -16.70 10.50
N ALA A 249 -15.92 -16.07 9.61
CA ALA A 249 -16.35 -14.68 9.82
C ALA A 249 -17.38 -14.55 10.96
N PRO A 250 -17.51 -13.38 11.62
CA PRO A 250 -18.47 -13.19 12.71
C PRO A 250 -19.93 -13.46 12.29
N ALA A 251 -20.65 -14.24 13.11
CA ALA A 251 -22.06 -14.60 12.89
C ALA A 251 -23.06 -13.45 13.07
N THR A 252 -22.62 -12.32 13.58
CA THR A 252 -23.46 -11.13 13.77
C THR A 252 -22.83 -9.91 13.11
N PRO A 253 -23.65 -8.98 12.59
CA PRO A 253 -23.14 -7.71 12.09
C PRO A 253 -22.31 -6.99 13.15
N GLN A 254 -21.14 -6.50 12.76
CA GLN A 254 -20.19 -5.86 13.66
C GLN A 254 -20.34 -4.34 13.60
N PRO A 255 -20.27 -3.63 14.74
CA PRO A 255 -20.42 -2.18 14.78
C PRO A 255 -19.14 -1.47 14.33
N MET A 256 -19.34 -0.31 13.70
CA MET A 256 -18.29 0.65 13.34
C MET A 256 -18.62 2.01 13.95
N PHE A 257 -17.62 2.70 14.50
CA PHE A 257 -17.74 4.05 15.04
C PHE A 257 -16.62 4.94 14.52
N ASP A 258 -16.93 6.19 14.17
CA ASP A 258 -15.95 7.22 13.82
C ASP A 258 -16.40 8.57 14.40
N VAL A 259 -15.54 9.20 15.20
CA VAL A 259 -15.81 10.50 15.83
C VAL A 259 -14.66 11.44 15.52
N SER A 260 -14.97 12.70 15.19
CA SER A 260 -13.97 13.73 14.96
C SER A 260 -14.40 15.06 15.60
N LEU A 261 -13.43 15.82 16.11
CA LEU A 261 -13.60 17.14 16.69
C LEU A 261 -12.56 18.08 16.12
N ARG A 262 -12.99 19.27 15.68
CA ARG A 262 -12.12 20.31 15.16
C ARG A 262 -12.44 21.65 15.82
N TYR A 263 -11.40 22.39 16.21
CA TYR A 263 -11.52 23.78 16.62
C TYR A 263 -10.43 24.63 15.98
N ALA A 264 -10.80 25.76 15.40
CA ALA A 264 -9.87 26.70 14.78
C ALA A 264 -10.20 28.14 15.14
N LYS A 265 -9.17 28.98 15.29
CA LYS A 265 -9.36 30.40 15.59
C LYS A 265 -8.24 31.24 15.01
N ALA A 266 -8.60 32.39 14.44
CA ALA A 266 -7.67 33.44 14.05
C ALA A 266 -7.85 34.69 14.92
N PHE A 267 -6.75 35.40 15.15
CA PHE A 267 -6.68 36.63 15.94
C PHE A 267 -6.05 37.72 15.08
N ASN A 268 -6.83 38.75 14.79
CA ASN A 268 -6.42 39.93 14.02
C ASN A 268 -5.79 39.59 12.65
N ASP A 269 -6.18 38.46 12.05
CA ASP A 269 -5.59 37.91 10.83
C ASP A 269 -4.04 37.74 10.87
N LYS A 270 -3.46 37.70 12.06
CA LYS A 270 -2.00 37.61 12.26
C LYS A 270 -1.57 36.30 12.89
N PHE A 271 -2.28 35.84 13.91
CA PHE A 271 -2.00 34.57 14.56
C PHE A 271 -3.22 33.69 14.46
N ALA A 272 -3.04 32.44 14.09
CA ALA A 272 -4.13 31.47 14.05
C ALA A 272 -3.65 30.10 14.50
N PHE A 273 -4.57 29.32 15.06
CA PHE A 273 -4.32 27.93 15.40
C PHE A 273 -5.50 27.05 15.03
N LYS A 274 -5.22 25.76 14.85
CA LYS A 274 -6.21 24.69 14.82
C LYS A 274 -5.78 23.49 15.64
N VAL A 275 -6.78 22.80 16.17
CA VAL A 275 -6.65 21.49 16.80
C VAL A 275 -7.74 20.59 16.22
N ASN A 276 -7.36 19.39 15.81
CA ASN A 276 -8.25 18.37 15.27
C ASN A 276 -7.89 17.02 15.90
N TRP A 277 -8.91 16.24 16.25
CA TRP A 277 -8.77 14.90 16.79
C TRP A 277 -9.83 14.00 16.15
N SER A 278 -9.47 12.75 15.86
CA SER A 278 -10.42 11.74 15.38
C SER A 278 -10.11 10.36 15.93
N TYR A 279 -11.14 9.54 16.12
CA TYR A 279 -11.01 8.14 16.51
C TYR A 279 -12.02 7.29 15.74
N MET A 280 -11.54 6.23 15.12
CA MET A 280 -12.34 5.23 14.42
C MET A 280 -12.05 3.84 15.01
N LYS A 281 -13.11 3.03 15.16
CA LYS A 281 -13.03 1.62 15.56
C LYS A 281 -14.04 0.79 14.76
N ALA A 282 -13.61 -0.37 14.28
CA ALA A 282 -14.45 -1.34 13.59
C ALA A 282 -13.87 -2.75 13.74
N GLU A 283 -14.69 -3.78 13.50
CA GLU A 283 -14.16 -5.10 13.15
C GLU A 283 -13.85 -5.10 11.65
N ASP A 284 -12.64 -5.50 11.29
CA ASP A 284 -12.22 -5.58 9.89
C ASP A 284 -12.76 -6.83 9.22
N TRP A 285 -12.84 -6.83 7.88
CA TRP A 285 -13.31 -8.00 7.15
C TRP A 285 -12.30 -9.13 7.22
N TYR A 286 -12.78 -10.36 7.35
CA TYR A 286 -11.93 -11.54 7.49
C TYR A 286 -11.42 -12.00 6.11
N ALA A 287 -10.16 -12.41 6.06
CA ALA A 287 -9.58 -13.13 4.95
C ALA A 287 -9.75 -14.63 5.19
N THR A 288 -10.43 -15.30 4.27
CA THR A 288 -10.96 -16.65 4.47
C THR A 288 -10.71 -17.54 3.25
N ASP A 289 -9.62 -17.29 2.52
CA ASP A 289 -9.19 -18.15 1.44
C ASP A 289 -8.46 -19.39 2.00
N TYR A 290 -9.28 -20.38 2.36
CA TYR A 290 -8.83 -21.71 2.78
C TYR A 290 -8.93 -22.74 1.67
N GLN A 291 -9.35 -22.32 0.47
CA GLN A 291 -9.67 -23.22 -0.64
C GLN A 291 -8.58 -23.22 -1.70
N THR A 292 -7.99 -22.07 -2.02
CA THR A 292 -6.83 -21.97 -2.90
C THR A 292 -5.69 -22.81 -2.33
N ASP A 293 -4.95 -23.49 -3.21
CA ASP A 293 -3.77 -24.27 -2.86
C ASP A 293 -2.60 -23.76 -3.71
N ARG A 294 -1.69 -23.01 -3.09
CA ARG A 294 -0.48 -22.48 -3.73
C ARG A 294 0.47 -23.61 -4.16
N GLU A 295 0.28 -24.80 -3.60
CA GLU A 295 1.09 -25.99 -3.81
C GLU A 295 0.34 -27.08 -4.59
N ALA A 296 -0.77 -26.73 -5.28
CA ALA A 296 -1.59 -27.68 -6.04
C ALA A 296 -0.79 -28.48 -7.08
N GLN A 297 0.24 -27.87 -7.69
CA GLN A 297 1.13 -28.54 -8.65
C GLN A 297 1.94 -29.69 -8.02
N ARG A 298 2.05 -29.73 -6.68
CA ARG A 298 2.81 -30.73 -5.91
C ARG A 298 1.91 -31.77 -5.21
N GLN A 299 0.60 -31.81 -5.50
CA GLN A 299 -0.37 -32.74 -4.88
C GLN A 299 -0.19 -34.23 -5.25
N GLY A 300 0.57 -34.55 -6.31
CA GLY A 300 0.70 -35.94 -6.79
C GLY A 300 -0.64 -36.56 -7.20
N ASP A 301 -0.79 -37.88 -7.01
CA ASP A 301 -1.96 -38.64 -7.48
C ASP A 301 -3.12 -38.68 -6.47
N LEU A 302 -3.05 -38.01 -5.32
CA LEU A 302 -4.11 -38.06 -4.30
C LEU A 302 -5.33 -37.20 -4.69
N PRO A 303 -6.55 -37.52 -4.22
CA PRO A 303 -7.74 -36.68 -4.45
C PRO A 303 -7.77 -35.39 -3.59
N TYR A 304 -6.82 -35.24 -2.66
CA TYR A 304 -6.59 -34.02 -1.87
C TYR A 304 -5.07 -33.84 -1.69
N ASN A 305 -4.60 -32.63 -1.39
CA ASN A 305 -3.20 -32.35 -1.08
C ASN A 305 -2.95 -32.38 0.45
N PRO A 306 -2.23 -33.38 1.00
CA PRO A 306 -1.86 -33.41 2.42
C PRO A 306 -0.93 -32.29 2.89
N GLY A 307 -0.29 -31.58 1.95
CA GLY A 307 0.53 -30.39 2.17
C GLY A 307 -0.05 -29.18 1.46
N LYS A 308 -1.38 -29.10 1.37
CA LYS A 308 -2.10 -27.93 0.86
C LYS A 308 -1.60 -26.69 1.58
N ASP A 309 -1.27 -25.66 0.80
CA ASP A 309 -0.86 -24.36 1.31
C ASP A 309 -1.89 -23.31 0.90
N ALA A 310 -2.79 -22.96 1.83
CA ALA A 310 -3.82 -21.95 1.56
C ALA A 310 -3.41 -20.58 2.10
N PRO A 311 -3.68 -19.48 1.38
CA PRO A 311 -3.19 -18.16 1.76
C PRO A 311 -3.55 -17.68 3.18
N ASN A 312 -4.70 -18.09 3.74
CA ASN A 312 -5.13 -17.68 5.08
C ASN A 312 -4.99 -18.79 6.15
N TYR A 313 -4.28 -19.88 5.82
CA TYR A 313 -3.74 -20.80 6.80
C TYR A 313 -2.33 -20.36 7.20
N MET A 314 -2.01 -20.45 8.49
CA MET A 314 -0.78 -19.91 9.07
C MET A 314 -0.05 -21.00 9.87
N GLY A 315 1.28 -21.00 9.81
CA GLY A 315 2.14 -21.90 10.59
C GLY A 315 2.56 -23.18 9.87
N ASP A 316 2.12 -23.37 8.63
CA ASP A 316 2.45 -24.49 7.74
C ASP A 316 3.55 -24.15 6.71
N GLU A 317 4.24 -23.01 6.85
CA GLU A 317 5.24 -22.52 5.89
C GLU A 317 6.49 -23.40 5.78
N ALA A 318 6.59 -24.46 6.61
CA ALA A 318 7.65 -25.46 6.65
C ALA A 318 7.21 -26.82 6.08
N GLY A 319 6.46 -26.82 4.97
CA GLY A 319 6.09 -28.03 4.24
C GLY A 319 7.31 -28.75 3.64
N VAL A 320 7.30 -30.09 3.71
CA VAL A 320 8.40 -30.91 3.21
C VAL A 320 7.86 -32.13 2.45
N ASN A 321 8.53 -32.49 1.36
CA ASN A 321 8.23 -33.72 0.64
C ASN A 321 8.69 -34.96 1.42
N LEU A 322 7.80 -35.91 1.71
CA LEU A 322 8.12 -37.11 2.50
C LEU A 322 9.25 -37.96 1.88
N ALA A 323 9.42 -37.92 0.57
CA ALA A 323 10.52 -38.62 -0.11
C ALA A 323 11.89 -38.12 0.37
N ILE A 324 12.01 -36.89 0.89
CA ILE A 324 13.27 -36.36 1.42
C ILE A 324 13.81 -37.19 2.60
N LEU A 325 12.92 -37.85 3.36
CA LEU A 325 13.31 -38.65 4.52
C LEU A 325 14.18 -39.84 4.12
N SER A 326 14.09 -40.31 2.86
CA SER A 326 14.95 -41.35 2.32
C SER A 326 16.43 -40.94 2.22
N PHE A 327 16.72 -39.63 2.24
CA PHE A 327 18.07 -39.07 2.24
C PHE A 327 18.60 -38.79 3.66
N SER A 328 17.73 -38.85 4.68
CA SER A 328 18.06 -38.48 6.05
C SER A 328 18.51 -39.68 6.89
N SER A 329 19.75 -39.65 7.37
CA SER A 329 20.25 -40.60 8.39
C SER A 329 19.67 -40.29 9.77
N ALA A 330 19.48 -39.00 10.08
CA ALA A 330 18.88 -38.53 11.33
C ALA A 330 17.46 -39.06 11.50
N TRP A 331 16.62 -39.02 10.45
CA TRP A 331 15.27 -39.59 10.51
C TRP A 331 15.28 -41.12 10.72
N ARG A 332 16.19 -41.86 10.07
CA ARG A 332 16.32 -43.30 10.32
C ARG A 332 16.64 -43.59 11.79
N SER A 333 17.45 -42.75 12.42
CA SER A 333 17.77 -42.86 13.85
C SER A 333 16.57 -42.55 14.76
N LEU A 334 15.62 -41.71 14.31
CA LEU A 334 14.37 -41.38 15.00
C LEU A 334 13.41 -42.58 15.11
N GLY A 335 13.52 -43.56 14.19
CA GLY A 335 12.66 -44.74 14.19
C GLY A 335 12.73 -45.56 15.49
N ASN A 336 13.90 -45.65 16.12
CA ASN A 336 14.08 -46.39 17.38
C ASN A 336 13.33 -45.75 18.56
N PRO A 337 13.51 -44.45 18.86
CA PRO A 337 12.67 -43.73 19.83
C PRO A 337 11.17 -43.90 19.60
N LEU A 338 10.70 -43.78 18.35
CA LEU A 338 9.27 -43.91 18.01
C LEU A 338 8.76 -45.34 18.19
N ASN A 339 9.53 -46.34 17.76
CA ASN A 339 9.25 -47.77 18.01
C ASN A 339 9.06 -48.05 19.51
N ASN A 340 9.97 -47.54 20.35
CA ASN A 340 9.88 -47.70 21.81
C ASN A 340 8.63 -47.01 22.38
N TYR A 341 8.34 -45.79 21.96
CA TYR A 341 7.16 -45.04 22.43
C TYR A 341 5.86 -45.79 22.12
N TYR A 342 5.67 -46.23 20.87
CA TYR A 342 4.42 -46.89 20.46
C TYR A 342 4.31 -48.35 20.94
N ALA A 343 5.44 -49.04 21.16
CA ALA A 343 5.43 -50.33 21.84
C ALA A 343 4.91 -50.20 23.28
N LEU A 344 5.29 -49.12 23.99
CA LEU A 344 4.88 -48.85 25.37
C LEU A 344 3.44 -48.31 25.49
N ASN A 345 2.98 -47.52 24.52
CA ASN A 345 1.70 -46.78 24.61
C ASN A 345 0.58 -47.31 23.68
N GLY A 346 0.82 -48.38 22.93
CA GLY A 346 -0.20 -48.93 22.02
C GLY A 346 0.02 -50.37 21.56
N GLY A 347 1.05 -51.08 22.09
CA GLY A 347 1.32 -52.48 21.74
C GLY A 347 1.66 -52.71 20.26
N SER A 348 2.10 -51.67 19.55
CA SER A 348 2.42 -51.75 18.12
C SER A 348 3.70 -52.52 17.85
N THR A 349 3.74 -53.27 16.75
CA THR A 349 4.96 -53.93 16.27
C THR A 349 5.96 -52.87 15.78
N PRO A 350 7.26 -52.96 16.13
CA PRO A 350 8.27 -52.05 15.62
C PRO A 350 8.31 -51.99 14.09
N VAL A 351 8.42 -50.79 13.53
CA VAL A 351 8.51 -50.52 12.09
C VAL A 351 9.97 -50.54 11.65
N ASP A 352 10.27 -51.29 10.58
CA ASP A 352 11.59 -51.30 9.95
C ASP A 352 11.78 -50.11 8.99
N VAL A 353 11.91 -48.90 9.57
CA VAL A 353 12.05 -47.64 8.83
C VAL A 353 13.20 -47.68 7.81
N GLN A 354 14.28 -48.40 8.11
CA GLN A 354 15.44 -48.50 7.24
C GLN A 354 15.11 -49.25 5.96
N SER A 355 14.48 -50.43 6.08
CA SER A 355 14.11 -51.23 4.92
C SER A 355 13.02 -50.54 4.09
N PHE A 356 12.03 -49.91 4.72
CA PHE A 356 11.01 -49.14 3.99
C PHE A 356 11.62 -48.00 3.17
N ALA A 357 12.52 -47.22 3.76
CA ALA A 357 13.19 -46.13 3.04
C ALA A 357 14.08 -46.64 1.90
N ASN A 358 14.87 -47.68 2.15
CA ASN A 358 15.78 -48.25 1.14
C ASN A 358 15.03 -48.90 -0.03
N ASN A 359 13.80 -49.36 0.18
CA ASN A 359 12.96 -49.97 -0.86
C ASN A 359 11.90 -49.01 -1.44
N GLY A 360 11.98 -47.71 -1.15
CA GLY A 360 11.22 -46.67 -1.85
C GLY A 360 9.76 -46.52 -1.42
N PHE A 361 9.41 -46.88 -0.18
CA PHE A 361 8.03 -46.76 0.33
C PHE A 361 7.64 -45.38 0.86
N LEU A 362 8.58 -44.43 0.89
CA LEU A 362 8.28 -43.04 1.21
C LEU A 362 7.73 -42.34 -0.05
N PRO A 363 6.52 -41.78 0.00
CA PRO A 363 5.87 -41.24 -1.18
C PRO A 363 6.43 -39.87 -1.57
N ASN A 364 6.41 -39.56 -2.86
CA ASN A 364 6.65 -38.23 -3.40
C ASN A 364 5.42 -37.34 -3.15
N GLN A 365 5.34 -36.78 -1.94
CA GLN A 365 4.20 -35.97 -1.52
C GLN A 365 4.64 -34.94 -0.48
N VAL A 366 4.30 -33.67 -0.72
CA VAL A 366 4.47 -32.61 0.28
C VAL A 366 3.47 -32.81 1.41
N VAL A 367 3.96 -32.69 2.64
CA VAL A 367 3.15 -32.68 3.86
C VAL A 367 3.58 -31.50 4.73
N THR A 368 2.61 -30.92 5.43
CA THR A 368 2.81 -29.81 6.36
C THR A 368 2.24 -30.16 7.72
N VAL A 369 2.58 -29.40 8.76
CA VAL A 369 1.87 -29.42 10.06
C VAL A 369 0.42 -28.96 9.87
N THR A 370 -0.49 -29.27 10.79
CA THR A 370 -1.84 -28.66 10.74
C THR A 370 -1.75 -27.15 10.99
N PRO A 371 -2.16 -26.30 10.04
CA PRO A 371 -2.11 -24.86 10.21
C PRO A 371 -3.21 -24.33 11.12
N PHE A 372 -3.05 -23.08 11.54
CA PHE A 372 -4.08 -22.27 12.19
C PHE A 372 -4.85 -21.45 11.16
N GLU A 373 -6.15 -21.25 11.38
CA GLU A 373 -6.88 -20.26 10.61
C GLU A 373 -6.39 -18.86 10.99
N GLU A 374 -6.18 -17.98 10.01
CA GLU A 374 -5.61 -16.63 10.25
C GLU A 374 -6.36 -15.87 11.36
N HIS A 375 -7.68 -15.99 11.39
CA HIS A 375 -8.55 -15.29 12.33
C HIS A 375 -8.39 -15.72 13.80
N GLU A 376 -7.73 -16.85 14.06
CA GLU A 376 -7.41 -17.30 15.42
C GLU A 376 -6.18 -16.59 15.98
N LEU A 377 -5.34 -16.03 15.10
CA LEU A 377 -4.03 -15.48 15.46
C LEU A 377 -3.92 -13.97 15.20
N ILE A 378 -4.53 -13.47 14.13
CA ILE A 378 -4.42 -12.06 13.74
C ILE A 378 -5.48 -11.18 14.42
N ASP A 379 -5.12 -9.91 14.66
CA ASP A 379 -6.02 -8.92 15.25
C ASP A 379 -6.84 -8.19 14.18
N TYR A 380 -8.10 -8.59 14.00
CA TYR A 380 -9.07 -7.94 13.11
C TYR A 380 -9.73 -6.69 13.73
N GLY A 381 -9.38 -6.30 14.95
CA GLY A 381 -9.88 -5.10 15.62
C GLY A 381 -9.25 -3.82 15.04
N ALA A 382 -9.75 -3.36 13.90
CA ALA A 382 -9.27 -2.16 13.24
C ALA A 382 -9.54 -0.90 14.08
N GLU A 383 -8.48 -0.16 14.39
CA GLU A 383 -8.53 1.09 15.15
C GLU A 383 -7.69 2.18 14.47
N ASN A 384 -8.12 3.44 14.55
CA ASN A 384 -7.35 4.56 14.04
C ASN A 384 -7.64 5.83 14.85
N MET A 385 -6.64 6.30 15.60
CA MET A 385 -6.64 7.58 16.29
C MET A 385 -5.75 8.57 15.57
N LYS A 386 -6.24 9.78 15.31
CA LYS A 386 -5.49 10.84 14.64
C LYS A 386 -5.57 12.15 15.40
N ALA A 387 -4.48 12.90 15.40
CA ALA A 387 -4.39 14.23 15.96
C ALA A 387 -3.66 15.15 14.99
N ASN A 388 -4.18 16.36 14.80
CA ASN A 388 -3.54 17.42 14.03
C ASN A 388 -3.56 18.73 14.85
N VAL A 389 -2.40 19.39 14.92
CA VAL A 389 -2.26 20.71 15.54
C VAL A 389 -1.53 21.61 14.56
N GLY A 390 -2.10 22.78 14.29
CA GLY A 390 -1.48 23.78 13.43
C GLY A 390 -1.34 25.12 14.12
N LEU A 391 -0.16 25.73 14.02
CA LEU A 391 0.13 27.08 14.49
C LEU A 391 0.58 27.92 13.30
N TYR A 392 0.00 29.11 13.15
CA TYR A 392 0.23 29.99 12.01
C TYR A 392 0.47 31.42 12.47
N PHE A 393 1.42 32.09 11.83
CA PHE A 393 1.78 33.47 12.14
C PHE A 393 2.13 34.25 10.87
N ARG A 394 1.44 35.36 10.63
CA ARG A 394 1.65 36.31 9.53
C ARG A 394 2.32 37.58 10.09
N PRO A 395 3.66 37.64 10.17
CA PRO A 395 4.37 38.82 10.67
C PRO A 395 4.24 40.05 9.75
N THR A 396 4.01 39.82 8.46
CA THR A 396 3.83 40.86 7.43
C THR A 396 2.69 40.46 6.50
N ASP A 397 2.24 41.39 5.66
CA ASP A 397 1.17 41.14 4.68
C ASP A 397 1.60 40.19 3.54
N ARG A 398 2.84 39.68 3.56
CA ARG A 398 3.50 38.91 2.49
C ARG A 398 4.26 37.67 2.97
N LEU A 399 4.21 37.37 4.27
CA LEU A 399 4.94 36.26 4.87
C LEU A 399 4.03 35.53 5.86
N GLU A 400 3.94 34.21 5.71
CA GLU A 400 3.31 33.31 6.65
C GLU A 400 4.32 32.27 7.15
N LEU A 401 4.42 32.14 8.47
CA LEU A 401 5.15 31.08 9.15
C LEU A 401 4.12 30.07 9.69
N SER A 402 4.39 28.79 9.53
CA SER A 402 3.53 27.74 10.09
C SER A 402 4.32 26.58 10.69
N TYR A 403 3.77 26.03 11.76
CA TYR A 403 4.15 24.74 12.31
C TYR A 403 2.94 23.80 12.26
N LEU A 404 3.13 22.60 11.73
CA LEU A 404 2.12 21.54 11.77
C LEU A 404 2.67 20.31 12.48
N TYR A 405 1.82 19.70 13.28
CA TYR A 405 2.02 18.40 13.90
C TYR A 405 0.87 17.48 13.49
N ASN A 406 1.20 16.34 12.89
CA ASN A 406 0.25 15.26 12.61
C ASN A 406 0.69 14.02 13.38
N ALA A 407 -0.26 13.30 13.95
CA ALA A 407 -0.01 11.98 14.52
C ALA A 407 -1.15 11.04 14.18
N GLY A 408 -0.82 9.82 13.81
CA GLY A 408 -1.75 8.72 13.53
C GLY A 408 -1.27 7.47 14.25
N PHE A 409 -2.17 6.79 14.96
CA PHE A 409 -1.90 5.55 15.67
C PHE A 409 -3.05 4.58 15.44
N GLY A 410 -2.78 3.30 15.23
CA GLY A 410 -3.88 2.37 15.01
C GLY A 410 -3.49 0.91 14.88
N THR A 411 -4.54 0.10 14.73
CA THR A 411 -4.45 -1.31 14.41
C THR A 411 -5.03 -1.55 13.02
N SER A 412 -4.28 -2.27 12.18
CA SER A 412 -4.67 -2.59 10.81
C SER A 412 -3.97 -3.88 10.36
N ILE A 413 -4.36 -4.41 9.20
CA ILE A 413 -3.75 -5.58 8.60
C ILE A 413 -3.19 -5.21 7.22
N TYR A 414 -2.00 -5.74 6.92
CA TYR A 414 -1.29 -5.55 5.67
C TYR A 414 -0.79 -6.88 5.13
N THR A 415 -0.86 -7.06 3.81
CA THR A 415 -0.30 -8.25 3.12
C THR A 415 0.91 -7.82 2.30
N GLY A 416 2.08 -8.39 2.57
CA GLY A 416 3.30 -8.20 1.77
C GLY A 416 3.80 -9.54 1.21
N ALA A 417 5.02 -9.98 1.57
CA ALA A 417 5.43 -11.37 1.33
C ALA A 417 4.80 -12.35 2.34
N GLN A 418 4.34 -11.80 3.46
CA GLN A 418 3.66 -12.47 4.55
C GLN A 418 2.48 -11.61 5.02
N ARG A 419 1.72 -12.10 5.99
CA ARG A 419 0.61 -11.41 6.64
C ARG A 419 1.10 -10.68 7.88
N TYR A 420 0.84 -9.38 7.92
CA TYR A 420 1.32 -8.50 8.98
C TYR A 420 0.15 -7.88 9.74
N SER A 421 0.16 -8.04 11.08
CA SER A 421 -0.67 -7.24 11.96
C SER A 421 0.09 -5.96 12.30
N LEU A 422 -0.40 -4.82 11.83
CA LEU A 422 0.06 -3.51 12.26
C LEU A 422 -0.64 -3.17 13.58
N LYS A 423 -0.07 -3.52 14.72
CA LYS A 423 -0.73 -3.38 16.03
C LYS A 423 -0.13 -2.23 16.83
N ASN A 424 -0.97 -1.28 17.25
CA ASN A 424 -0.53 -0.02 17.88
C ASN A 424 0.53 0.73 17.04
N PHE A 425 0.48 0.55 15.72
CA PHE A 425 1.42 1.15 14.79
C PHE A 425 1.23 2.66 14.76
N GLY A 426 2.33 3.43 14.72
CA GLY A 426 2.29 4.88 14.83
C GLY A 426 3.13 5.62 13.80
N ILE A 427 2.60 6.73 13.28
CA ILE A 427 3.36 7.73 12.54
C ILE A 427 3.13 9.11 13.13
N GLN A 428 4.21 9.87 13.26
CA GLN A 428 4.18 11.28 13.63
C GLN A 428 4.89 12.12 12.56
N GLN A 429 4.37 13.31 12.28
CA GLN A 429 4.99 14.25 11.36
C GLN A 429 5.05 15.65 11.96
N HIS A 430 6.20 16.31 11.76
CA HIS A 430 6.45 17.68 12.17
C HIS A 430 6.85 18.49 10.95
N ARG A 431 6.14 19.59 10.67
CA ARG A 431 6.48 20.53 9.58
C ARG A 431 6.75 21.90 10.14
N ILE A 432 7.79 22.55 9.64
CA ILE A 432 7.98 23.99 9.75
C ILE A 432 8.04 24.55 8.33
N GLN A 433 7.30 25.63 8.08
CA GLN A 433 7.30 26.29 6.77
C GLN A 433 7.27 27.81 6.90
N ALA A 434 8.08 28.48 6.09
CA ALA A 434 7.96 29.90 5.79
C ALA A 434 7.51 30.05 4.33
N LYS A 435 6.42 30.78 4.09
CA LYS A 435 5.86 31.04 2.76
C LYS A 435 5.78 32.54 2.52
N GLY A 436 6.50 33.02 1.51
CA GLY A 436 6.44 34.38 1.02
C GLY A 436 5.55 34.54 -0.22
N ASP A 437 5.54 35.73 -0.83
CA ASP A 437 4.78 36.02 -2.06
C ASP A 437 5.19 35.17 -3.26
N ASN A 438 6.49 34.84 -3.37
CA ASN A 438 7.08 34.16 -4.52
C ASN A 438 8.11 33.09 -4.13
N TRP A 439 8.14 32.66 -2.87
CA TRP A 439 9.02 31.60 -2.42
C TRP A 439 8.44 30.86 -1.23
N PHE A 440 8.93 29.64 -1.00
CA PHE A 440 8.75 28.97 0.28
C PHE A 440 9.99 28.19 0.68
N LEU A 441 10.17 28.02 1.99
CA LEU A 441 11.12 27.12 2.60
C LEU A 441 10.35 26.21 3.56
N ARG A 442 10.49 24.89 3.42
CA ARG A 442 9.85 23.89 4.26
C ARG A 442 10.88 22.89 4.76
N GLY A 443 10.79 22.54 6.03
CA GLY A 443 11.43 21.36 6.60
C GLY A 443 10.39 20.48 7.27
N TYR A 444 10.49 19.16 7.14
CA TYR A 444 9.67 18.24 7.90
C TYR A 444 10.40 16.95 8.29
N ALA A 445 9.89 16.31 9.32
CA ALA A 445 10.29 14.97 9.76
C ALA A 445 9.08 14.05 9.83
N THR A 446 9.24 12.79 9.44
CA THR A 446 8.28 11.69 9.62
C THR A 446 8.94 10.64 10.48
N LEU A 447 8.29 10.26 11.58
CA LEU A 447 8.79 9.33 12.58
C LEU A 447 7.82 8.14 12.64
N GLU A 448 8.33 6.94 12.41
CA GLU A 448 7.58 5.68 12.48
C GLU A 448 7.84 4.99 13.83
N ASN A 449 6.86 4.21 14.27
CA ASN A 449 6.99 3.29 15.39
C ASN A 449 6.17 2.03 15.10
N SER A 450 6.82 0.87 15.06
CA SER A 450 6.17 -0.40 14.78
C SER A 450 5.16 -0.84 15.86
N GLY A 451 5.18 -0.24 17.06
CA GLY A 451 4.30 -0.63 18.15
C GLY A 451 4.48 -2.11 18.53
N ASP A 452 3.37 -2.83 18.62
CA ASP A 452 3.33 -4.28 18.87
C ASP A 452 3.17 -5.09 17.58
N SER A 453 3.43 -4.50 16.41
CA SER A 453 3.24 -5.16 15.12
C SER A 453 4.07 -6.42 14.97
N TYR A 454 3.51 -7.43 14.30
CA TYR A 454 4.11 -8.75 14.15
C TYR A 454 3.75 -9.41 12.82
N ILE A 455 4.54 -10.43 12.47
CA ILE A 455 4.28 -11.33 11.34
C ILE A 455 3.46 -12.53 11.83
N THR A 456 2.30 -12.76 11.23
CA THR A 456 1.35 -13.80 11.69
C THR A 456 1.91 -15.21 11.48
N GLU A 457 2.57 -15.46 10.34
CA GLU A 457 3.20 -16.74 10.00
C GLU A 457 4.29 -17.11 11.01
N PHE A 458 5.16 -16.16 11.41
CA PHE A 458 6.14 -16.41 12.47
C PHE A 458 5.48 -16.69 13.81
N TYR A 459 4.39 -15.99 14.12
CA TYR A 459 3.67 -16.22 15.35
C TYR A 459 3.09 -17.64 15.37
N ALA A 460 2.39 -18.03 14.30
CA ALA A 460 1.82 -19.36 14.10
C ALA A 460 2.88 -20.45 14.17
N LYS A 461 3.98 -20.32 13.41
CA LYS A 461 5.09 -21.27 13.43
C LYS A 461 5.65 -21.43 14.84
N ARG A 462 5.78 -20.34 15.60
CA ARG A 462 6.31 -20.42 16.96
C ARG A 462 5.32 -21.03 17.96
N VAL A 463 4.02 -20.83 17.76
CA VAL A 463 2.99 -21.58 18.50
C VAL A 463 3.19 -23.07 18.22
N THR A 464 3.34 -23.47 16.95
CA THR A 464 3.61 -24.86 16.56
C THR A 464 4.89 -25.40 17.19
N ASP A 465 6.02 -24.70 17.09
CA ASP A 465 7.31 -25.13 17.67
C ASP A 465 7.20 -25.35 19.19
N LEU A 466 6.52 -24.43 19.89
CA LEU A 466 6.33 -24.52 21.34
C LEU A 466 5.37 -25.66 21.71
N SER A 467 4.29 -25.88 20.95
CA SER A 467 3.39 -27.03 21.15
C SER A 467 4.15 -28.35 20.95
N ILE A 468 4.95 -28.45 19.88
CA ILE A 468 5.79 -29.61 19.60
C ILE A 468 6.79 -29.88 20.73
N SER A 469 7.37 -28.83 21.31
CA SER A 469 8.31 -28.95 22.43
C SER A 469 7.70 -29.57 23.70
N GLN A 470 6.37 -29.61 23.83
CA GLN A 470 5.67 -30.21 24.96
C GLN A 470 5.34 -31.69 24.77
N ALA A 471 5.62 -32.27 23.60
CA ALA A 471 5.27 -33.65 23.30
C ALA A 471 5.93 -34.66 24.25
N PRO A 472 5.28 -35.81 24.53
CA PRO A 472 5.77 -36.79 25.50
C PRO A 472 6.93 -37.67 24.99
N LEU A 473 7.60 -37.26 23.92
CA LEU A 473 8.72 -37.98 23.34
C LEU A 473 10.03 -37.56 24.02
N ALA A 474 10.81 -38.54 24.50
CA ALA A 474 12.06 -38.31 25.25
C ALA A 474 13.27 -37.95 24.36
N ILE A 475 13.06 -37.04 23.40
CA ILE A 475 14.07 -36.52 22.47
C ILE A 475 13.75 -35.04 22.21
N PRO A 476 14.74 -34.19 21.85
CA PRO A 476 14.46 -32.82 21.41
C PRO A 476 13.41 -32.81 20.30
N GLN A 477 12.40 -31.96 20.43
CA GLN A 477 11.25 -31.88 19.53
C GLN A 477 11.27 -30.55 18.77
N ASP A 478 11.12 -30.63 17.45
CA ASP A 478 10.91 -29.51 16.55
C ASP A 478 10.03 -29.95 15.36
N VAL A 479 9.74 -29.04 14.43
CA VAL A 479 8.95 -29.35 13.22
C VAL A 479 9.57 -30.47 12.40
N SER A 480 10.90 -30.61 12.37
CA SER A 480 11.58 -31.71 11.67
C SER A 480 11.24 -33.07 12.31
N VAL A 481 11.14 -33.13 13.64
CA VAL A 481 10.73 -34.34 14.37
C VAL A 481 9.24 -34.63 14.17
N TRP A 482 8.39 -33.60 14.09
CA TRP A 482 6.98 -33.76 13.73
C TRP A 482 6.85 -34.41 12.33
N LEU A 483 7.57 -33.87 11.33
CA LEU A 483 7.59 -34.41 9.95
C LEU A 483 8.12 -35.85 9.90
N GLY A 484 9.17 -36.13 10.67
CA GLY A 484 9.74 -37.47 10.80
C GLY A 484 8.77 -38.47 11.44
N THR A 485 8.01 -38.02 12.44
CA THR A 485 6.98 -38.81 13.11
C THR A 485 5.79 -39.08 12.20
N TYR A 486 5.40 -38.11 11.38
CA TYR A 486 4.41 -38.29 10.32
C TYR A 486 4.83 -39.39 9.34
N GLY A 487 6.06 -39.30 8.79
CA GLY A 487 6.59 -40.31 7.89
C GLY A 487 6.68 -41.71 8.53
N TYR A 488 7.05 -41.79 9.80
CA TYR A 488 7.04 -43.04 10.56
C TYR A 488 5.61 -43.62 10.68
N ASN A 489 4.61 -42.80 11.02
CA ASN A 489 3.23 -43.26 11.18
C ASN A 489 2.59 -43.70 9.85
N TYR A 490 2.97 -43.07 8.74
CA TYR A 490 2.61 -43.53 7.39
C TYR A 490 3.13 -44.96 7.15
N LEU A 491 4.42 -45.21 7.38
CA LEU A 491 5.02 -46.55 7.22
C LEU A 491 4.45 -47.56 8.23
N ARG A 492 4.14 -47.11 9.45
CA ARG A 492 3.50 -47.93 10.48
C ARG A 492 2.15 -48.45 10.02
N TYR A 493 1.34 -47.63 9.35
CA TYR A 493 0.06 -48.07 8.79
C TYR A 493 0.26 -49.15 7.74
N LEU A 494 1.19 -48.94 6.79
CA LEU A 494 1.48 -49.93 5.76
C LEU A 494 1.92 -51.27 6.37
N GLN A 495 2.81 -51.26 7.36
CA GLN A 495 3.31 -52.49 7.99
C GLN A 495 2.26 -53.17 8.88
N ASN A 496 1.71 -52.43 9.85
CA ASN A 496 0.96 -53.02 10.95
C ASN A 496 -0.54 -53.17 10.64
N ASN A 497 -1.11 -52.30 9.79
CA ASN A 497 -2.52 -52.33 9.45
C ASN A 497 -2.77 -53.06 8.13
N LEU A 498 -1.88 -52.89 7.14
CA LEU A 498 -2.04 -53.49 5.81
C LEU A 498 -1.13 -54.70 5.56
N GLY A 499 -0.14 -54.96 6.41
CA GLY A 499 0.72 -56.15 6.33
C GLY A 499 1.82 -56.09 5.26
N TYR A 500 2.17 -54.90 4.76
CA TYR A 500 3.27 -54.75 3.80
C TYR A 500 4.61 -55.05 4.47
N ASN A 501 5.40 -55.91 3.83
CA ASN A 501 6.78 -56.19 4.20
C ASN A 501 7.70 -55.53 3.16
N PRO A 502 8.55 -54.57 3.55
CA PRO A 502 9.36 -53.79 2.61
C PRO A 502 10.40 -54.61 1.85
N ASN A 503 10.70 -55.84 2.31
CA ASN A 503 11.66 -56.72 1.66
C ASN A 503 11.03 -57.67 0.63
N SER A 504 9.70 -57.78 0.59
CA SER A 504 8.98 -58.69 -0.34
C SER A 504 7.90 -58.01 -1.17
N ASN A 505 7.40 -56.86 -0.72
CA ASN A 505 6.42 -56.07 -1.46
C ASN A 505 7.10 -54.92 -2.20
N SER A 506 6.49 -54.47 -3.29
CA SER A 506 6.86 -53.25 -4.00
C SER A 506 5.97 -52.05 -3.59
N PRO A 507 6.50 -50.81 -3.55
CA PRO A 507 5.69 -49.61 -3.34
C PRO A 507 4.52 -49.46 -4.33
N THR A 508 4.65 -49.97 -5.57
CA THR A 508 3.57 -49.93 -6.56
C THR A 508 2.37 -50.81 -6.22
N GLU A 509 2.51 -51.71 -5.23
CA GLU A 509 1.42 -52.53 -4.71
C GLU A 509 0.53 -51.77 -3.72
N VAL A 510 0.96 -50.60 -3.22
CA VAL A 510 0.13 -49.75 -2.35
C VAL A 510 -0.86 -48.99 -3.22
N THR A 511 -2.12 -49.40 -3.17
CA THR A 511 -3.19 -48.75 -3.94
C THR A 511 -3.45 -47.32 -3.45
N GLN A 512 -3.98 -46.46 -4.32
CA GLN A 512 -4.33 -45.08 -3.97
C GLN A 512 -5.26 -45.00 -2.73
N ALA A 513 -6.23 -45.92 -2.60
CA ALA A 513 -7.12 -45.98 -1.44
C ALA A 513 -6.35 -46.24 -0.13
N GLN A 514 -5.40 -47.19 -0.18
CA GLN A 514 -4.54 -47.49 0.97
C GLN A 514 -3.57 -46.34 1.29
N GLN A 515 -3.10 -45.60 0.28
CA GLN A 515 -2.31 -44.39 0.51
C GLN A 515 -3.12 -43.34 1.26
N ILE A 516 -4.36 -43.05 0.82
CA ILE A 516 -5.27 -42.12 1.50
C ILE A 516 -5.45 -42.50 2.97
N GLU A 517 -5.74 -43.77 3.25
CA GLU A 517 -5.89 -44.27 4.62
C GLU A 517 -4.58 -44.11 5.43
N ALA A 518 -3.42 -44.36 4.81
CA ALA A 518 -2.12 -44.19 5.45
C ALA A 518 -1.81 -42.73 5.78
N TYR A 519 -2.13 -41.76 4.90
CA TYR A 519 -1.96 -40.33 5.16
C TYR A 519 -2.91 -39.83 6.27
N GLN A 520 -4.16 -40.27 6.24
CA GLN A 520 -5.15 -39.92 7.28
C GLN A 520 -4.70 -40.46 8.64
N PHE A 521 -4.28 -41.72 8.69
CA PHE A 521 -3.75 -42.31 9.90
C PHE A 521 -2.46 -41.62 10.37
N ALA A 522 -1.54 -41.31 9.44
CA ALA A 522 -0.30 -40.59 9.77
C ALA A 522 -0.60 -39.23 10.40
N ARG A 523 -1.56 -38.48 9.84
CA ARG A 523 -2.03 -37.20 10.37
C ARG A 523 -2.58 -37.39 11.78
N GLU A 524 -3.62 -38.20 11.94
CA GLU A 524 -4.32 -38.39 13.21
C GLU A 524 -3.35 -38.79 14.34
N GLN A 525 -2.46 -39.75 14.05
CA GLN A 525 -1.56 -40.32 15.05
C GLN A 525 -0.37 -39.42 15.39
N THR A 526 0.01 -38.54 14.46
CA THR A 526 1.06 -37.55 14.71
C THR A 526 0.50 -36.38 15.50
N GLU A 527 -0.61 -35.79 15.05
CA GLU A 527 -1.20 -34.63 15.74
C GLU A 527 -1.65 -34.98 17.17
N ALA A 528 -2.12 -36.21 17.43
CA ALA A 528 -2.46 -36.65 18.78
C ALA A 528 -1.29 -36.59 19.79
N LEU A 529 -0.02 -36.57 19.34
CA LEU A 529 1.14 -36.37 20.21
C LEU A 529 1.39 -34.90 20.57
N TYR A 530 0.85 -33.99 19.77
CA TYR A 530 1.12 -32.56 19.78
C TYR A 530 -0.14 -31.72 20.03
N ASP A 531 -1.27 -32.36 20.32
CA ASP A 531 -2.56 -31.73 20.57
C ASP A 531 -2.53 -30.92 21.88
N ILE A 532 -2.68 -29.60 21.75
CA ILE A 532 -2.68 -28.64 22.86
C ILE A 532 -4.05 -27.98 22.93
N ASP A 533 -4.70 -28.10 24.09
CA ASP A 533 -5.86 -27.28 24.41
C ASP A 533 -5.43 -25.82 24.65
N PHE A 534 -5.60 -24.96 23.65
CA PHE A 534 -5.28 -23.53 23.72
C PHE A 534 -6.15 -22.75 24.71
N SER A 535 -7.27 -23.31 25.18
CA SER A 535 -8.09 -22.70 26.24
C SER A 535 -7.52 -22.93 27.65
N SER A 536 -6.67 -23.96 27.81
CA SER A 536 -6.00 -24.30 29.06
C SER A 536 -4.95 -23.26 29.47
N ASP A 537 -4.53 -23.26 30.74
CA ASP A 537 -3.44 -22.40 31.20
C ASP A 537 -2.11 -22.70 30.49
N ALA A 538 -1.88 -23.95 30.07
CA ALA A 538 -0.69 -24.33 29.32
C ALA A 538 -0.72 -23.77 27.90
N GLY A 539 -1.87 -23.92 27.23
CA GLY A 539 -2.10 -23.38 25.89
C GLY A 539 -1.98 -21.86 25.84
N LYS A 540 -2.60 -21.15 26.78
CA LYS A 540 -2.46 -19.68 26.91
C LYS A 540 -1.00 -19.25 27.10
N ARG A 541 -0.23 -19.97 27.93
CA ARG A 541 1.21 -19.70 28.08
C ARG A 541 1.98 -19.92 26.78
N ILE A 542 1.60 -20.90 25.96
CA ILE A 542 2.22 -21.10 24.64
C ILE A 542 1.92 -19.89 23.74
N LEU A 543 0.66 -19.47 23.65
CA LEU A 543 0.25 -18.29 22.86
C LEU A 543 0.99 -17.02 23.30
N ASP A 544 1.07 -16.76 24.61
CA ASP A 544 1.79 -15.62 25.17
C ASP A 544 3.30 -15.70 24.88
N ASN A 545 3.90 -16.88 25.06
CA ASN A 545 5.33 -17.08 24.84
C ASN A 545 5.73 -17.01 23.36
N ALA A 546 4.82 -17.38 22.45
CA ALA A 546 5.06 -17.32 21.02
C ALA A 546 5.13 -15.87 20.51
N LEU A 547 4.46 -14.91 21.15
CA LEU A 547 4.57 -13.48 20.82
C LEU A 547 5.84 -12.80 21.34
N ASN A 548 6.64 -13.47 22.18
CA ASN A 548 7.80 -12.85 22.82
C ASN A 548 9.02 -12.75 21.89
N GLY A 549 9.69 -11.60 21.94
CA GLY A 549 10.91 -11.33 21.17
C GLY A 549 10.62 -10.73 19.80
N VAL A 550 11.69 -10.37 19.10
CA VAL A 550 11.64 -9.67 17.81
C VAL A 550 12.29 -10.50 16.72
N VAL A 551 11.94 -10.22 15.46
CA VAL A 551 12.52 -10.90 14.29
C VAL A 551 14.06 -10.82 14.34
N PRO A 552 14.79 -11.91 14.07
CA PRO A 552 14.31 -13.23 13.64
C PRO A 552 13.98 -14.20 14.79
N THR A 553 14.21 -13.81 16.05
CA THR A 553 14.01 -14.69 17.20
C THR A 553 12.55 -14.84 17.64
N GLY A 554 11.69 -13.87 17.31
CA GLY A 554 10.25 -13.84 17.58
C GLY A 554 9.50 -13.07 16.48
N PRO A 555 8.17 -12.92 16.58
CA PRO A 555 7.37 -12.42 15.47
C PRO A 555 7.29 -10.89 15.39
N LYS A 556 7.66 -10.15 16.45
CA LYS A 556 7.48 -8.69 16.52
C LYS A 556 8.57 -7.93 15.77
N PHE A 557 8.21 -6.73 15.30
CA PHE A 557 9.17 -5.73 14.81
C PHE A 557 9.63 -4.77 15.90
N ASN A 558 10.82 -4.20 15.74
CA ASN A 558 11.35 -3.12 16.58
C ASN A 558 11.86 -1.98 15.70
N ASP A 559 10.94 -1.33 15.01
CA ASP A 559 11.25 -0.25 14.07
C ASP A 559 10.85 1.13 14.61
N GLN A 560 11.80 2.06 14.50
CA GLN A 560 11.68 3.47 14.87
C GLN A 560 12.27 4.37 13.79
N SER A 561 12.17 3.92 12.53
CA SER A 561 12.81 4.56 11.38
C SER A 561 12.27 5.98 11.14
N LYS A 562 13.12 6.83 10.58
CA LYS A 562 12.86 8.28 10.43
C LYS A 562 13.14 8.75 9.02
N LEU A 563 12.37 9.73 8.59
CA LEU A 563 12.61 10.48 7.36
C LEU A 563 12.69 11.96 7.68
N TYR A 564 13.72 12.62 7.18
CA TYR A 564 13.91 14.06 7.23
C TYR A 564 13.87 14.62 5.82
N HIS A 565 13.22 15.77 5.64
CA HIS A 565 13.12 16.41 4.33
C HIS A 565 13.20 17.93 4.46
N GLY A 566 13.91 18.56 3.53
CA GLY A 566 13.93 20.00 3.36
C GLY A 566 13.69 20.35 1.90
N GLU A 567 12.86 21.36 1.63
CA GLU A 567 12.64 21.87 0.28
C GLU A 567 12.53 23.39 0.24
N PHE A 568 13.04 23.95 -0.85
CA PHE A 568 12.97 25.36 -1.18
C PHE A 568 12.47 25.53 -2.61
N GLN A 569 11.62 26.53 -2.84
CA GLN A 569 11.14 26.91 -4.16
C GLN A 569 11.08 28.43 -4.28
N TYR A 570 11.40 28.94 -5.47
CA TYR A 570 11.29 30.35 -5.84
C TYR A 570 10.61 30.48 -7.21
N ASP A 571 9.68 31.43 -7.30
CA ASP A 571 8.94 31.84 -8.50
C ASP A 571 9.45 33.23 -8.92
N PHE A 572 10.00 33.31 -10.12
CA PHE A 572 10.63 34.52 -10.67
C PHE A 572 9.63 35.45 -11.35
N LYS A 573 8.32 35.34 -11.04
CA LYS A 573 7.26 36.18 -11.62
C LYS A 573 7.47 37.70 -11.53
N ASN A 574 8.31 38.18 -10.62
CA ASN A 574 8.60 39.62 -10.48
C ASN A 574 9.89 40.02 -11.20
N GLU A 575 10.76 39.07 -11.50
CA GLU A 575 12.09 39.28 -12.07
C GLU A 575 12.13 38.98 -13.57
N ILE A 576 11.20 38.15 -14.06
CA ILE A 576 11.14 37.68 -15.45
C ILE A 576 9.74 37.87 -16.00
N GLU A 577 9.58 38.79 -16.95
CA GLU A 577 8.27 39.14 -17.54
C GLU A 577 7.92 38.31 -18.78
N PHE A 578 8.91 37.79 -19.51
CA PHE A 578 8.67 37.14 -20.82
C PHE A 578 8.21 35.67 -20.72
N MET A 579 8.32 35.08 -19.52
CA MET A 579 7.92 33.71 -19.19
C MET A 579 7.78 33.57 -17.67
N GLU A 580 6.94 32.64 -17.23
CA GLU A 580 6.89 32.21 -15.84
C GLU A 580 8.05 31.23 -15.60
N LEU A 581 8.99 31.57 -14.73
CA LEU A 581 10.12 30.72 -14.38
C LEU A 581 10.04 30.36 -12.90
N LEU A 582 10.22 29.07 -12.59
CA LEU A 582 10.25 28.54 -11.23
C LEU A 582 11.46 27.63 -11.06
N ALA A 583 12.11 27.72 -9.91
CA ALA A 583 13.22 26.84 -9.57
C ALA A 583 13.12 26.39 -8.11
N GLY A 584 13.69 25.23 -7.80
CA GLY A 584 13.71 24.73 -6.44
C GLY A 584 14.76 23.65 -6.21
N ALA A 585 14.95 23.32 -4.94
CA ALA A 585 15.85 22.28 -4.49
C ALA A 585 15.24 21.53 -3.31
N SER A 586 15.64 20.28 -3.15
CA SER A 586 15.17 19.42 -2.05
C SER A 586 16.30 18.53 -1.54
N PHE A 587 16.26 18.23 -0.25
CA PHE A 587 17.09 17.26 0.43
C PHE A 587 16.18 16.27 1.17
N ARG A 588 16.52 14.98 1.14
CA ARG A 588 15.83 13.92 1.90
C ARG A 588 16.88 13.04 2.57
N MET A 589 16.63 12.60 3.79
CA MET A 589 17.46 11.63 4.50
C MET A 589 16.58 10.59 5.17
N TYR A 590 16.86 9.32 4.90
CA TYR A 590 16.33 8.19 5.67
C TYR A 590 17.33 7.84 6.77
N ASP A 591 16.83 7.57 7.96
CA ASP A 591 17.58 7.06 9.11
C ASP A 591 16.84 5.79 9.58
N LEU A 592 17.39 4.64 9.22
CA LEU A 592 16.78 3.35 9.47
C LEU A 592 17.12 2.87 10.88
N GLN A 593 16.09 2.56 11.65
CA GLN A 593 16.20 2.15 13.06
C GLN A 593 15.30 0.94 13.31
N SER A 594 15.47 -0.11 12.50
CA SER A 594 14.75 -1.40 12.65
C SER A 594 15.42 -2.34 13.65
N ASN A 595 16.60 -1.98 14.16
CA ASN A 595 17.33 -2.74 15.17
C ASN A 595 17.55 -4.21 14.78
N GLY A 596 17.81 -4.47 13.50
CA GLY A 596 18.05 -5.81 12.97
C GLY A 596 16.79 -6.57 12.58
N THR A 597 15.59 -5.99 12.76
CA THR A 597 14.32 -6.70 12.50
C THR A 597 13.85 -6.64 11.05
N ILE A 598 14.24 -5.61 10.29
CA ILE A 598 13.91 -5.45 8.85
C ILE A 598 15.19 -5.27 8.03
N PHE A 599 16.06 -4.37 8.48
CA PHE A 599 17.36 -4.06 7.89
C PHE A 599 18.46 -4.62 8.80
N PRO A 600 19.70 -4.81 8.29
CA PRO A 600 20.84 -5.21 9.11
C PRO A 600 21.40 -4.04 9.95
N ASP A 601 20.56 -3.07 10.33
CA ASP A 601 20.95 -1.91 11.13
C ASP A 601 21.04 -2.25 12.63
N SER A 602 21.91 -1.56 13.34
CA SER A 602 22.06 -1.66 14.79
C SER A 602 22.71 -0.39 15.34
N GLU A 603 22.81 -0.26 16.67
CA GLU A 603 23.56 0.84 17.30
C GLU A 603 25.02 0.92 16.80
N SER A 604 25.64 -0.21 16.45
CA SER A 604 27.00 -0.27 15.90
C SER A 604 27.06 -0.19 14.38
N ASN A 605 25.93 -0.34 13.69
CA ASN A 605 25.81 -0.29 12.22
C ASN A 605 24.60 0.57 11.80
N PRO A 606 24.62 1.90 12.03
CA PRO A 606 23.53 2.77 11.63
C PRO A 606 23.44 2.88 10.10
N ILE A 607 22.23 2.82 9.55
CA ILE A 607 22.01 2.95 8.10
C ILE A 607 21.29 4.27 7.81
N THR A 608 21.95 5.17 7.10
CA THR A 608 21.36 6.42 6.59
C THR A 608 21.49 6.50 5.08
N ILE A 609 20.49 7.09 4.43
CA ILE A 609 20.44 7.26 2.98
C ILE A 609 20.10 8.71 2.66
N SER A 610 21.07 9.43 2.10
CA SER A 610 20.90 10.84 1.71
C SER A 610 20.53 10.99 0.24
N GLU A 611 19.62 11.93 -0.06
CA GLU A 611 19.18 12.28 -1.41
C GLU A 611 19.13 13.80 -1.60
N TYR A 612 19.62 14.26 -2.76
CA TYR A 612 19.63 15.67 -3.14
C TYR A 612 18.97 15.81 -4.50
N GLY A 613 18.17 16.86 -4.68
CA GLY A 613 17.55 17.15 -5.97
C GLY A 613 17.41 18.64 -6.22
N ALA A 614 17.48 19.03 -7.49
CA ALA A 614 17.29 20.40 -7.94
C ALA A 614 16.50 20.41 -9.25
N TYR A 615 15.58 21.36 -9.39
CA TYR A 615 14.69 21.44 -10.55
C TYR A 615 14.45 22.87 -10.99
N MET A 616 14.05 23.00 -12.26
CA MET A 616 13.63 24.26 -12.87
C MET A 616 12.51 23.99 -13.87
N GLN A 617 11.57 24.92 -13.98
CA GLN A 617 10.48 24.89 -14.94
C GLN A 617 10.24 26.27 -15.53
N GLY A 618 10.07 26.30 -16.84
CA GLY A 618 9.61 27.46 -17.59
C GLY A 618 8.25 27.22 -18.23
N THR A 619 7.36 28.21 -18.12
CA THR A 619 6.07 28.24 -18.78
C THR A 619 5.95 29.51 -19.61
N LYS A 620 5.47 29.40 -20.85
CA LYS A 620 5.24 30.53 -21.73
C LYS A 620 3.94 30.37 -22.51
N ARG A 621 3.12 31.42 -22.52
CA ARG A 621 1.96 31.52 -23.41
C ARG A 621 2.33 32.23 -24.71
N VAL A 622 1.85 31.72 -25.82
CA VAL A 622 2.10 32.23 -27.18
C VAL A 622 0.80 32.16 -28.01
N LEU A 623 0.80 32.82 -29.18
CA LEU A 623 -0.35 32.87 -30.10
C LEU A 623 -1.63 33.41 -29.42
N ASP A 624 -1.53 34.61 -28.82
CA ASP A 624 -2.63 35.26 -28.08
C ASP A 624 -3.22 34.35 -26.99
N ASP A 625 -2.34 33.78 -26.15
CA ASP A 625 -2.65 32.85 -25.07
C ASP A 625 -3.31 31.51 -25.46
N LYS A 626 -3.44 31.23 -26.75
CA LYS A 626 -4.02 29.97 -27.26
C LYS A 626 -3.10 28.78 -27.10
N VAL A 627 -1.79 28.99 -26.94
CA VAL A 627 -0.82 27.90 -26.75
C VAL A 627 0.01 28.16 -25.50
N LYS A 628 -0.05 27.25 -24.53
CA LYS A 628 0.78 27.22 -23.32
C LYS A 628 1.87 26.17 -23.51
N LEU A 629 3.13 26.60 -23.54
CA LEU A 629 4.32 25.75 -23.61
C LEU A 629 4.94 25.62 -22.23
N ILE A 630 5.33 24.41 -21.85
CA ILE A 630 5.94 24.11 -20.55
C ILE A 630 7.15 23.20 -20.77
N GLY A 631 8.27 23.56 -20.15
CA GLY A 631 9.47 22.73 -20.10
C GLY A 631 10.01 22.68 -18.69
N SER A 632 10.36 21.48 -18.20
CA SER A 632 10.99 21.29 -16.90
C SER A 632 12.11 20.28 -16.96
N ILE A 633 13.05 20.44 -16.03
CA ILE A 633 14.15 19.50 -15.84
C ILE A 633 14.46 19.40 -14.36
N ARG A 634 14.80 18.19 -13.94
CA ARG A 634 15.28 17.89 -12.59
C ARG A 634 16.48 16.97 -12.63
N VAL A 635 17.40 17.16 -11.69
CA VAL A 635 18.49 16.24 -11.40
C VAL A 635 18.38 15.78 -9.96
N ASP A 636 18.53 14.48 -9.73
CA ASP A 636 18.52 13.88 -8.40
C ASP A 636 19.75 12.98 -8.21
N LYS A 637 20.37 13.04 -7.04
CA LYS A 637 21.47 12.16 -6.60
C LYS A 637 21.07 11.49 -5.30
N ASN A 638 20.93 10.17 -5.33
CA ASN A 638 20.87 9.32 -4.15
C ASN A 638 22.29 8.89 -3.75
N GLN A 639 22.56 8.70 -2.46
CA GLN A 639 23.85 8.26 -1.93
C GLN A 639 24.43 7.04 -2.66
N ASN A 640 23.61 6.02 -2.89
CA ASN A 640 24.02 4.71 -3.38
C ASN A 640 23.98 4.57 -4.92
N PHE A 641 23.35 5.51 -5.63
CA PHE A 641 23.15 5.44 -7.09
C PHE A 641 23.69 6.64 -7.83
N ASN A 642 23.90 6.50 -9.15
CA ASN A 642 24.28 7.62 -10.01
C ASN A 642 23.15 8.65 -10.11
N ALA A 643 23.51 9.88 -10.49
CA ALA A 643 22.53 10.94 -10.67
C ALA A 643 21.57 10.64 -11.84
N VAL A 644 20.29 10.93 -11.65
CA VAL A 644 19.22 10.72 -12.64
C VAL A 644 18.69 12.07 -13.12
N TRP A 645 18.43 12.18 -14.42
CA TRP A 645 17.88 13.38 -15.06
C TRP A 645 16.45 13.12 -15.51
N SER A 646 15.54 14.04 -15.17
CA SER A 646 14.11 13.93 -15.47
C SER A 646 13.60 15.13 -16.28
N PRO A 647 13.77 15.17 -17.61
CA PRO A 647 13.19 16.20 -18.46
C PRO A 647 11.68 15.98 -18.72
N ARG A 648 10.92 17.06 -18.81
CA ARG A 648 9.51 17.03 -19.21
C ARG A 648 9.20 18.20 -20.13
N ILE A 649 8.38 17.91 -21.15
CA ILE A 649 7.87 18.90 -22.09
C ILE A 649 6.36 18.71 -22.18
N SER A 650 5.60 19.81 -22.11
CA SER A 650 4.15 19.76 -22.23
C SER A 650 3.63 20.96 -23.01
N THR A 651 2.49 20.78 -23.67
CA THR A 651 1.81 21.83 -24.43
C THR A 651 0.31 21.72 -24.25
N VAL A 652 -0.34 22.86 -24.02
CA VAL A 652 -1.79 22.98 -24.03
C VAL A 652 -2.21 23.92 -25.15
N VAL A 653 -3.06 23.43 -26.05
CA VAL A 653 -3.61 24.19 -27.16
C VAL A 653 -5.10 24.43 -26.92
N SER A 654 -5.48 25.70 -26.84
CA SER A 654 -6.83 26.18 -26.56
C SER A 654 -7.36 26.98 -27.74
N PRO A 655 -7.74 26.33 -28.86
CA PRO A 655 -8.12 27.04 -30.09
C PRO A 655 -9.41 27.85 -29.93
N VAL A 656 -10.30 27.38 -29.06
CA VAL A 656 -11.57 28.02 -28.69
C VAL A 656 -11.67 28.01 -27.16
N LYS A 657 -12.34 29.00 -26.59
CA LYS A 657 -12.59 29.07 -25.14
C LYS A 657 -13.22 27.76 -24.64
N ASN A 658 -12.72 27.24 -23.52
CA ASN A 658 -13.16 26.01 -22.88
C ASN A 658 -12.92 24.71 -23.67
N HIS A 659 -12.12 24.71 -24.74
CA HIS A 659 -11.66 23.49 -25.42
C HIS A 659 -10.14 23.44 -25.35
N ASN A 660 -9.59 22.40 -24.72
CA ASN A 660 -8.15 22.31 -24.45
C ASN A 660 -7.62 20.94 -24.89
N PHE A 661 -6.65 20.94 -25.79
CA PHE A 661 -5.89 19.77 -26.20
C PHE A 661 -4.54 19.79 -25.49
N ARG A 662 -4.12 18.65 -24.96
CA ARG A 662 -2.93 18.52 -24.12
C ARG A 662 -2.02 17.46 -24.71
N PHE A 663 -0.74 17.80 -24.79
CA PHE A 663 0.30 16.90 -25.25
C PHE A 663 1.42 16.95 -24.23
N SER A 664 1.92 15.79 -23.80
CA SER A 664 3.08 15.77 -22.91
C SER A 664 4.01 14.60 -23.18
N TYR A 665 5.30 14.87 -23.05
CA TYR A 665 6.35 13.89 -22.88
C TYR A 665 6.91 14.07 -21.48
N GLN A 666 6.86 13.00 -20.69
CA GLN A 666 7.21 13.02 -19.28
C GLN A 666 8.22 11.92 -19.00
N THR A 667 9.22 12.22 -18.18
CA THR A 667 10.07 11.19 -17.57
C THR A 667 9.83 11.13 -16.07
N GLY A 668 9.76 9.92 -15.54
CA GLY A 668 9.73 9.65 -14.11
C GLY A 668 10.87 8.74 -13.70
N PHE A 669 11.23 8.78 -12.43
CA PHE A 669 12.17 7.81 -11.86
C PHE A 669 11.83 7.51 -10.41
N ARG A 670 12.31 6.36 -9.95
CA ARG A 670 12.32 5.99 -8.54
C ARG A 670 13.66 5.34 -8.19
N ASN A 671 14.19 5.71 -7.03
CA ASN A 671 15.29 4.95 -6.46
C ASN A 671 14.73 3.63 -5.91
N PRO A 672 15.51 2.54 -5.89
CA PRO A 672 15.17 1.38 -5.08
C PRO A 672 14.83 1.83 -3.66
N THR A 673 13.78 1.25 -3.08
CA THR A 673 13.25 1.64 -1.77
C THR A 673 14.28 1.37 -0.65
N THR A 674 14.07 1.83 0.59
CA THR A 674 15.01 1.48 1.67
C THR A 674 15.07 -0.04 1.83
N GLN A 675 13.94 -0.75 1.66
CA GLN A 675 13.93 -2.21 1.55
C GLN A 675 14.66 -2.71 0.30
N GLY A 676 14.35 -2.19 -0.88
CA GLY A 676 15.04 -2.58 -2.12
C GLY A 676 16.55 -2.40 -2.07
N GLN A 677 17.05 -1.50 -1.22
CA GLN A 677 18.46 -1.27 -0.98
C GLN A 677 19.03 -2.18 0.12
N HIS A 678 18.36 -2.24 1.28
CA HIS A 678 18.96 -2.72 2.52
C HIS A 678 18.24 -3.89 3.21
N ILE A 679 17.05 -4.34 2.76
CA ILE A 679 16.30 -5.38 3.48
C ILE A 679 17.14 -6.63 3.71
N ASN A 680 17.02 -7.21 4.90
CA ASN A 680 17.59 -8.49 5.25
C ASN A 680 16.64 -9.20 6.23
N LEU A 681 15.54 -9.71 5.69
CA LEU A 681 14.45 -10.26 6.48
C LEU A 681 14.37 -11.77 6.24
N ASN A 682 14.45 -12.56 7.32
CA ASN A 682 14.14 -13.99 7.28
C ASN A 682 12.62 -14.15 7.34
N ILE A 683 12.01 -14.81 6.34
CA ILE A 683 10.58 -15.10 6.28
C ILE A 683 10.27 -16.61 6.37
N ILE A 684 11.10 -17.35 7.11
CA ILE A 684 11.06 -18.82 7.32
C ILE A 684 11.46 -19.60 6.06
N SER A 685 10.64 -19.52 5.01
CA SER A 685 10.82 -20.27 3.75
C SER A 685 11.90 -19.67 2.85
N SER A 686 12.16 -18.37 2.98
CA SER A 686 13.17 -17.65 2.21
C SER A 686 13.68 -16.41 2.94
N ARG A 687 14.71 -15.77 2.39
CA ARG A 687 15.23 -14.50 2.88
C ARG A 687 15.04 -13.39 1.85
N LEU A 688 14.40 -12.31 2.27
CA LEU A 688 14.27 -11.10 1.47
C LEU A 688 15.58 -10.30 1.56
N LEU A 689 16.19 -10.02 0.42
CA LEU A 689 17.48 -9.33 0.33
C LEU A 689 17.43 -8.09 -0.56
N GLY A 690 17.96 -6.98 -0.01
CA GLY A 690 18.18 -5.74 -0.75
C GLY A 690 19.26 -5.92 -1.81
N GLY A 691 19.10 -5.23 -2.94
CA GLY A 691 19.91 -5.40 -4.15
C GLY A 691 21.24 -4.63 -4.17
N LEU A 692 21.67 -4.03 -3.06
CA LEU A 692 22.97 -3.34 -3.00
C LEU A 692 24.12 -4.35 -2.91
N PRO A 693 25.26 -4.11 -3.59
CA PRO A 693 26.39 -5.05 -3.62
C PRO A 693 26.85 -5.55 -2.24
N GLN A 694 26.90 -4.67 -1.24
CA GLN A 694 27.31 -5.00 0.12
C GLN A 694 26.40 -6.04 0.80
N ASN A 695 25.09 -6.01 0.49
CA ASN A 695 24.15 -7.00 0.98
C ASN A 695 24.29 -8.32 0.22
N LEU A 696 24.51 -8.26 -1.09
CA LEU A 696 24.64 -9.41 -1.97
C LEU A 696 25.91 -10.23 -1.64
N GLU A 697 27.04 -9.56 -1.42
CA GLU A 697 28.33 -10.18 -1.11
C GLU A 697 28.26 -11.07 0.15
N ARG A 698 27.51 -10.66 1.17
CA ARG A 698 27.34 -11.44 2.41
C ARG A 698 26.69 -12.81 2.19
N TYR A 699 25.86 -12.93 1.17
CA TYR A 699 25.15 -14.15 0.80
C TYR A 699 25.68 -14.76 -0.51
N GLU A 700 26.81 -14.24 -1.00
CA GLU A 700 27.49 -14.66 -2.22
C GLU A 700 26.62 -14.59 -3.48
N ILE A 701 25.63 -13.69 -3.50
CA ILE A 701 24.72 -13.53 -4.64
C ILE A 701 25.47 -12.84 -5.79
N GLY A 702 25.51 -13.50 -6.95
CA GLY A 702 26.26 -13.05 -8.13
C GLY A 702 27.75 -13.35 -8.11
N THR A 703 28.28 -13.92 -7.02
CA THR A 703 29.66 -14.41 -6.94
C THR A 703 29.74 -15.94 -6.84
N ASN A 704 28.72 -16.58 -6.28
CA ASN A 704 28.61 -18.03 -6.21
C ASN A 704 27.97 -18.58 -7.50
N PRO A 705 28.62 -19.52 -8.22
CA PRO A 705 28.08 -20.08 -9.46
C PRO A 705 26.99 -21.15 -9.25
N TYR A 706 26.60 -21.44 -8.01
CA TYR A 706 25.66 -22.52 -7.68
C TYR A 706 24.29 -21.98 -7.24
N LEU A 707 23.84 -20.92 -7.90
CA LEU A 707 22.51 -20.32 -7.74
C LEU A 707 21.61 -20.74 -8.89
N TYR A 708 20.39 -21.16 -8.57
CA TYR A 708 19.43 -21.67 -9.56
C TYR A 708 18.07 -21.01 -9.41
N THR A 709 17.30 -20.92 -10.50
CA THR A 709 15.90 -20.47 -10.46
C THR A 709 15.06 -21.44 -9.61
N LEU A 710 14.02 -20.93 -8.93
CA LEU A 710 13.18 -21.81 -8.10
C LEU A 710 12.41 -22.84 -8.95
N GLU A 711 11.96 -22.45 -10.14
CA GLU A 711 11.23 -23.36 -11.03
C GLU A 711 12.11 -24.56 -11.44
N SER A 712 13.35 -24.30 -11.86
CA SER A 712 14.27 -25.37 -12.25
C SER A 712 14.64 -26.28 -11.08
N VAL A 713 14.72 -25.72 -9.86
CA VAL A 713 14.90 -26.49 -8.62
C VAL A 713 13.69 -27.37 -8.34
N ASP A 714 12.47 -26.89 -8.56
CA ASP A 714 11.25 -27.67 -8.37
C ASP A 714 11.15 -28.81 -9.40
N GLN A 715 11.52 -28.56 -10.66
CA GLN A 715 11.61 -29.60 -11.69
C GLN A 715 12.67 -30.66 -11.34
N PHE A 716 13.85 -30.23 -10.89
CA PHE A 716 14.91 -31.12 -10.39
C PHE A 716 14.42 -31.96 -9.21
N ALA A 717 13.82 -31.32 -8.20
CA ALA A 717 13.32 -31.98 -7.00
C ALA A 717 12.22 -32.99 -7.35
N GLY A 718 11.29 -32.64 -8.23
CA GLY A 718 10.25 -33.54 -8.74
C GLY A 718 10.83 -34.81 -9.38
N GLN A 719 11.87 -34.66 -10.21
CA GLN A 719 12.54 -35.82 -10.84
C GLN A 719 13.30 -36.69 -9.83
N ILE A 720 13.94 -36.09 -8.82
CA ILE A 720 14.66 -36.83 -7.78
C ILE A 720 13.69 -37.55 -6.83
N PHE A 721 12.60 -36.91 -6.42
CA PHE A 721 11.60 -37.52 -5.54
C PHE A 721 10.80 -38.64 -6.23
N ALA A 722 10.62 -38.57 -7.55
CA ALA A 722 10.01 -39.65 -8.33
C ALA A 722 10.96 -40.84 -8.61
N ALA A 723 12.26 -40.71 -8.32
CA ALA A 723 13.26 -41.73 -8.63
C ALA A 723 13.15 -42.96 -7.70
N THR A 724 13.31 -44.16 -8.27
CA THR A 724 13.49 -45.37 -7.46
C THR A 724 14.81 -45.32 -6.67
N PRO A 725 14.96 -46.05 -5.55
CA PRO A 725 16.20 -46.07 -4.78
C PRO A 725 17.45 -46.44 -5.61
N ALA A 726 17.29 -47.29 -6.64
CA ALA A 726 18.38 -47.61 -7.56
C ALA A 726 18.76 -46.43 -8.47
N GLN A 727 17.76 -45.69 -8.98
CA GLN A 727 17.98 -44.49 -9.79
C GLN A 727 18.59 -43.34 -8.98
N GLN A 728 18.24 -43.21 -7.69
CA GLN A 728 18.84 -42.23 -6.78
C GLN A 728 20.35 -42.45 -6.55
N GLN A 729 20.87 -43.63 -6.90
CA GLN A 729 22.29 -43.99 -6.84
C GLN A 729 22.95 -44.06 -8.22
N ASP A 730 22.19 -43.87 -9.31
CA ASP A 730 22.69 -43.92 -10.68
C ASP A 730 23.21 -42.53 -11.13
N PRO A 731 24.53 -42.37 -11.37
CA PRO A 731 25.09 -41.09 -11.82
C PRO A 731 24.49 -40.59 -13.14
N ALA A 732 24.04 -41.47 -14.04
CA ALA A 732 23.46 -41.07 -15.31
C ALA A 732 22.04 -40.47 -15.13
N TYR A 733 21.25 -41.05 -14.21
CA TYR A 733 19.93 -40.53 -13.87
C TYR A 733 20.05 -39.17 -13.17
N ILE A 734 20.95 -39.07 -12.17
CA ILE A 734 21.24 -37.81 -11.47
C ILE A 734 21.73 -36.76 -12.46
N GLY A 735 22.62 -37.12 -13.39
CA GLY A 735 23.10 -36.23 -14.44
C GLY A 735 21.99 -35.69 -15.36
N THR A 736 20.94 -36.48 -15.60
CA THR A 736 19.77 -36.04 -16.37
C THR A 736 18.93 -35.06 -15.56
N ALA A 737 18.70 -35.32 -14.27
CA ALA A 737 17.98 -34.40 -13.40
C ALA A 737 18.73 -33.07 -13.22
N LEU A 738 20.05 -33.13 -13.06
CA LEU A 738 20.91 -31.95 -12.96
C LEU A 738 20.82 -31.03 -14.18
N ALA A 739 20.53 -31.57 -15.37
CA ALA A 739 20.38 -30.78 -16.59
C ALA A 739 19.08 -29.96 -16.62
N LEU A 740 18.15 -30.19 -15.68
CA LEU A 740 16.95 -29.35 -15.51
C LEU A 740 17.25 -28.05 -14.78
N LEU A 741 18.33 -28.01 -13.98
CA LEU A 741 18.70 -26.83 -13.21
C LEU A 741 19.13 -25.70 -14.15
N ASP A 742 18.54 -24.52 -13.95
CA ASP A 742 18.85 -23.32 -14.71
C ASP A 742 19.70 -22.36 -13.84
N PRO A 743 21.01 -22.22 -14.12
CA PRO A 743 21.91 -21.43 -13.29
C PRO A 743 21.74 -19.93 -13.52
N ILE A 744 21.78 -19.17 -12.43
CA ILE A 744 21.78 -17.71 -12.45
C ILE A 744 23.22 -17.20 -12.48
N ASP A 745 23.81 -17.22 -13.67
CA ASP A 745 25.24 -16.87 -13.87
C ASP A 745 25.52 -15.37 -13.87
N ASN A 746 24.50 -14.52 -14.12
CA ASN A 746 24.68 -13.09 -14.34
C ASN A 746 23.66 -12.26 -13.53
N PHE A 747 23.78 -12.29 -12.21
CA PHE A 747 22.98 -11.42 -11.36
C PHE A 747 23.50 -9.98 -11.40
N THR A 748 22.63 -9.02 -11.71
CA THR A 748 22.98 -7.59 -11.67
C THR A 748 22.41 -6.90 -10.42
N PRO A 749 23.21 -6.10 -9.69
CA PRO A 749 22.69 -5.28 -8.60
C PRO A 749 21.63 -4.29 -9.07
N VAL A 750 20.69 -3.98 -8.18
CA VAL A 750 19.55 -3.10 -8.46
C VAL A 750 20.00 -1.68 -8.82
N LYS A 751 19.28 -1.04 -9.74
CA LYS A 751 19.48 0.34 -10.22
C LYS A 751 18.16 1.13 -10.17
N PRO A 752 18.20 2.47 -10.20
CA PRO A 752 17.01 3.30 -10.33
C PRO A 752 16.17 2.96 -11.57
N GLU A 753 14.88 2.75 -11.32
CA GLU A 753 13.87 2.50 -12.34
C GLU A 753 13.43 3.83 -12.96
N GLN A 754 13.20 3.83 -14.27
CA GLN A 754 12.83 5.02 -15.03
C GLN A 754 11.63 4.72 -15.95
N VAL A 755 10.76 5.71 -16.12
CA VAL A 755 9.63 5.65 -17.06
C VAL A 755 9.72 6.82 -18.03
N LYS A 756 9.40 6.56 -19.29
CA LYS A 756 9.18 7.57 -20.33
C LYS A 756 7.75 7.44 -20.83
N GLY A 757 6.97 8.48 -20.62
CA GLY A 757 5.54 8.51 -20.94
C GLY A 757 5.21 9.54 -22.01
N PHE A 758 4.34 9.18 -22.94
CA PHE A 758 3.66 10.10 -23.85
C PHE A 758 2.18 10.15 -23.49
N GLU A 759 1.61 11.36 -23.44
CA GLU A 759 0.17 11.54 -23.20
C GLU A 759 -0.45 12.49 -24.23
N LEU A 760 -1.64 12.11 -24.66
CA LEU A 760 -2.56 12.94 -25.45
C LEU A 760 -3.86 13.08 -24.68
N GLY A 761 -4.29 14.31 -24.41
CA GLY A 761 -5.52 14.58 -23.67
C GLY A 761 -6.39 15.64 -24.32
N TYR A 762 -7.67 15.61 -23.98
CA TYR A 762 -8.67 16.59 -24.36
C TYR A 762 -9.57 16.89 -23.18
N LYS A 763 -9.72 18.18 -22.81
CA LYS A 763 -10.60 18.61 -21.72
C LYS A 763 -11.45 19.79 -22.17
N SER A 764 -12.76 19.68 -22.00
CA SER A 764 -13.70 20.74 -22.40
C SER A 764 -14.89 20.93 -21.49
N LEU A 765 -15.42 22.15 -21.47
CA LEU A 765 -16.69 22.51 -20.83
C LEU A 765 -17.61 23.15 -21.86
N ILE A 766 -18.67 22.44 -22.26
CA ILE A 766 -19.63 22.84 -23.28
C ILE A 766 -20.89 23.39 -22.60
N ASN A 767 -21.29 24.61 -22.97
CA ASN A 767 -22.49 25.29 -22.46
C ASN A 767 -22.62 25.35 -20.93
N ASN A 768 -21.49 25.32 -20.20
CA ASN A 768 -21.44 25.22 -18.73
C ASN A 768 -22.24 24.04 -18.13
N LYS A 769 -22.52 23.00 -18.93
CA LYS A 769 -23.34 21.85 -18.52
C LYS A 769 -22.68 20.50 -18.78
N LEU A 770 -21.90 20.38 -19.86
CA LEU A 770 -21.28 19.12 -20.24
C LEU A 770 -19.76 19.25 -20.15
N MET A 771 -19.16 18.52 -19.22
CA MET A 771 -17.72 18.38 -19.07
C MET A 771 -17.27 17.07 -19.70
N ILE A 772 -16.20 17.13 -20.48
CA ILE A 772 -15.56 15.96 -21.10
C ILE A 772 -14.07 16.05 -20.78
N ASP A 773 -13.47 14.99 -20.25
CA ASP A 773 -12.04 14.89 -19.99
C ASP A 773 -11.49 13.52 -20.35
N LEU A 774 -10.75 13.46 -21.46
CA LEU A 774 -10.16 12.25 -22.03
C LEU A 774 -8.64 12.33 -21.99
N VAL A 775 -7.98 11.20 -21.76
CA VAL A 775 -6.53 11.04 -21.85
C VAL A 775 -6.18 9.63 -22.35
N GLY A 776 -5.27 9.54 -23.31
CA GLY A 776 -4.60 8.31 -23.72
C GLY A 776 -3.10 8.43 -23.46
N TYR A 777 -2.47 7.33 -23.05
CA TYR A 777 -1.06 7.33 -22.67
C TYR A 777 -0.35 6.03 -23.05
N VAL A 778 0.98 6.14 -23.24
CA VAL A 778 1.90 5.01 -23.44
C VAL A 778 3.15 5.28 -22.60
N ASN A 779 3.57 4.28 -21.82
CA ASN A 779 4.70 4.32 -20.92
C ASN A 779 5.70 3.21 -21.29
N ASN A 780 6.97 3.57 -21.40
CA ASN A 780 8.09 2.64 -21.55
C ASN A 780 8.94 2.67 -20.28
N TYR A 781 9.13 1.52 -19.65
CA TYR A 781 9.89 1.37 -18.41
C TYR A 781 11.29 0.82 -18.72
N ASN A 782 12.30 1.40 -18.07
CA ASN A 782 13.69 0.99 -18.17
C ASN A 782 14.23 0.67 -16.77
N ASN A 783 15.09 -0.35 -16.67
CA ASN A 783 15.57 -0.88 -15.39
C ASN A 783 14.40 -1.13 -14.42
N PHE A 784 13.36 -1.81 -14.87
CA PHE A 784 12.19 -2.05 -14.03
C PHE A 784 12.57 -2.92 -12.84
N ILE A 785 12.37 -2.42 -11.61
CA ILE A 785 12.80 -3.13 -10.41
C ILE A 785 11.82 -4.27 -10.14
N VAL A 786 12.36 -5.47 -10.00
CA VAL A 786 11.68 -6.74 -9.73
C VAL A 786 12.39 -7.46 -8.58
N GLN A 787 11.81 -8.56 -8.13
CA GLN A 787 12.46 -9.49 -7.24
C GLN A 787 12.71 -10.81 -7.98
N GLN A 788 13.95 -11.29 -7.97
CA GLN A 788 14.31 -12.60 -8.50
C GLN A 788 14.39 -13.60 -7.35
N ARG A 789 13.68 -14.73 -7.47
CA ARG A 789 13.72 -15.83 -6.51
C ARG A 789 14.76 -16.85 -6.94
N MET A 790 15.56 -17.33 -5.99
CA MET A 790 16.64 -18.27 -6.28
C MET A 790 16.94 -19.18 -5.10
N ARG A 791 17.49 -20.36 -5.37
CA ARG A 791 18.04 -21.25 -4.35
C ARG A 791 19.49 -21.59 -4.64
N ARG A 792 20.30 -21.59 -3.59
CA ARG A 792 21.73 -21.88 -3.63
C ARG A 792 21.99 -23.33 -3.20
N ALA A 793 22.79 -24.05 -3.97
CA ALA A 793 23.33 -25.33 -3.52
C ALA A 793 24.49 -25.09 -2.55
N ALA A 794 24.50 -25.82 -1.43
CA ALA A 794 25.63 -25.82 -0.52
C ALA A 794 26.76 -26.72 -1.07
N LEU A 795 27.93 -26.68 -0.43
CA LEU A 795 29.06 -27.53 -0.81
C LEU A 795 29.00 -28.87 -0.07
N TYR A 796 29.45 -29.93 -0.73
CA TYR A 796 29.71 -31.21 -0.07
C TYR A 796 30.69 -31.02 1.08
N THR A 797 30.39 -31.65 2.21
CA THR A 797 31.32 -31.73 3.34
C THR A 797 31.34 -33.09 4.02
N THR A 798 32.54 -33.50 4.40
CA THR A 798 32.84 -34.65 5.26
C THR A 798 32.90 -34.27 6.74
N ASN A 799 32.64 -32.99 7.07
CA ASN A 799 32.57 -32.50 8.44
C ASN A 799 31.30 -33.01 9.13
N GLN A 800 31.47 -33.90 10.10
CA GLN A 800 30.37 -34.49 10.85
C GLN A 800 29.50 -33.46 11.58
N ALA A 801 30.07 -32.39 12.13
CA ALA A 801 29.28 -31.37 12.81
C ALA A 801 28.38 -30.56 11.85
N ALA A 802 28.80 -30.42 10.59
CA ALA A 802 27.97 -29.82 9.55
C ALA A 802 26.91 -30.81 9.04
N ALA A 803 27.27 -32.09 8.90
CA ALA A 803 26.35 -33.17 8.56
C ALA A 803 25.22 -33.35 9.58
N ASP A 804 25.51 -33.14 10.86
CA ASP A 804 24.52 -33.18 11.94
C ASP A 804 23.53 -32.00 11.88
N ALA A 805 23.93 -30.87 11.26
CA ALA A 805 23.09 -29.67 11.11
C ALA A 805 22.19 -29.74 9.86
N ASP A 806 22.70 -30.26 8.75
CA ASP A 806 21.91 -30.59 7.57
C ASP A 806 22.40 -31.93 6.98
N PRO A 807 21.64 -33.03 7.15
CA PRO A 807 22.02 -34.35 6.66
C PRO A 807 22.29 -34.40 5.15
N LEU A 808 21.65 -33.51 4.37
CA LEU A 808 21.83 -33.46 2.92
C LEU A 808 23.26 -33.04 2.53
N LEU A 809 23.97 -32.27 3.38
CA LEU A 809 25.35 -31.84 3.14
C LEU A 809 26.34 -33.00 3.01
N SER A 810 26.02 -34.12 3.65
CA SER A 810 26.86 -35.33 3.70
C SER A 810 26.30 -36.50 2.88
N TYR A 811 25.10 -36.36 2.30
CA TYR A 811 24.49 -37.41 1.50
C TYR A 811 25.34 -37.70 0.26
N ASN A 812 25.79 -38.95 0.10
CA ASN A 812 26.74 -39.38 -0.94
C ASN A 812 28.05 -38.56 -0.97
N ALA A 813 28.42 -37.89 0.13
CA ALA A 813 29.68 -37.18 0.22
C ALA A 813 30.87 -38.16 0.30
N ASP A 814 31.88 -37.90 -0.52
CA ASP A 814 33.20 -38.54 -0.46
C ASP A 814 34.26 -37.43 -0.35
N ALA A 815 35.44 -37.76 0.16
CA ALA A 815 36.58 -36.85 0.24
C ALA A 815 36.97 -36.27 -1.12
N SER A 816 36.66 -36.96 -2.23
CA SER A 816 36.86 -36.45 -3.60
C SER A 816 35.87 -35.36 -4.02
N LEU A 817 34.71 -35.26 -3.35
CA LEU A 817 33.66 -34.28 -3.61
C LEU A 817 33.70 -33.08 -2.66
N GLU A 818 34.51 -33.10 -1.60
CA GLU A 818 34.63 -31.99 -0.64
C GLU A 818 34.82 -30.63 -1.36
N GLY A 819 33.96 -29.66 -1.04
CA GLY A 819 34.02 -28.32 -1.64
C GLY A 819 33.42 -28.20 -3.05
N GLN A 820 32.90 -29.29 -3.64
CA GLN A 820 32.10 -29.26 -4.86
C GLN A 820 30.63 -28.96 -4.54
N PRO A 821 29.83 -28.44 -5.49
CA PRO A 821 28.41 -28.17 -5.26
C PRO A 821 27.64 -29.47 -5.01
N ASN A 822 26.85 -29.48 -3.94
CA ASN A 822 25.96 -30.57 -3.58
C ASN A 822 24.52 -30.23 -4.00
N PRO A 823 24.03 -30.73 -5.15
CA PRO A 823 22.69 -30.42 -5.64
C PRO A 823 21.58 -30.98 -4.76
N PHE A 824 21.85 -31.99 -3.93
CA PHE A 824 20.83 -32.58 -3.05
C PHE A 824 20.38 -31.61 -1.95
N THR A 825 21.17 -30.60 -1.62
CA THR A 825 20.77 -29.56 -0.65
C THR A 825 19.69 -28.63 -1.21
N LEU A 826 19.44 -28.67 -2.53
CA LEU A 826 18.36 -27.92 -3.17
C LEU A 826 16.97 -28.52 -2.87
N LEU A 827 16.92 -29.80 -2.47
CA LEU A 827 15.67 -30.52 -2.16
C LEU A 827 14.96 -29.98 -0.90
N ASN A 828 15.67 -29.21 -0.07
CA ASN A 828 15.11 -28.54 1.11
C ASN A 828 15.28 -27.02 0.98
N GLY A 829 14.19 -26.27 1.09
CA GLY A 829 14.18 -24.81 0.99
C GLY A 829 14.07 -24.15 2.35
N THR A 830 15.05 -23.30 2.70
CA THR A 830 15.01 -22.49 3.92
C THR A 830 15.49 -21.06 3.64
N ALA A 831 15.28 -20.14 4.58
CA ALA A 831 15.83 -18.78 4.51
C ALA A 831 17.38 -18.68 4.47
N ASP A 832 18.10 -19.78 4.63
CA ASP A 832 19.57 -19.81 4.56
C ASP A 832 20.10 -20.17 3.18
N ASN A 833 19.28 -20.81 2.34
CA ASN A 833 19.64 -21.17 0.97
C ASN A 833 18.68 -20.63 -0.10
N THR A 834 17.51 -20.11 0.29
CA THR A 834 16.50 -19.57 -0.61
C THR A 834 16.39 -18.07 -0.42
N TYR A 835 16.54 -17.31 -1.51
CA TYR A 835 16.61 -15.86 -1.49
C TYR A 835 15.60 -15.25 -2.46
N GLN A 836 15.02 -14.12 -2.04
CA GLN A 836 14.26 -13.23 -2.89
C GLN A 836 14.99 -11.89 -2.95
N VAL A 837 15.63 -11.62 -4.08
CA VAL A 837 16.62 -10.53 -4.20
C VAL A 837 16.11 -9.46 -5.15
N TYR A 838 16.16 -8.19 -4.73
CA TYR A 838 15.83 -7.06 -5.60
C TYR A 838 16.85 -6.89 -6.73
N THR A 839 16.37 -6.82 -7.97
CA THR A 839 17.17 -6.59 -9.18
C THR A 839 16.37 -5.78 -10.21
N ASN A 840 16.88 -5.62 -11.43
CA ASN A 840 16.13 -5.04 -12.54
C ASN A 840 15.83 -6.09 -13.61
N ALA A 841 14.61 -6.07 -14.17
CA ALA A 841 14.23 -6.90 -15.29
C ALA A 841 15.16 -6.66 -16.49
N THR A 842 15.49 -7.73 -17.21
CA THR A 842 16.33 -7.71 -18.41
C THR A 842 15.56 -7.33 -19.67
N GLU A 843 14.23 -7.47 -19.64
CA GLU A 843 13.35 -7.16 -20.76
C GLU A 843 12.75 -5.75 -20.73
N SER A 844 12.22 -5.32 -21.88
CA SER A 844 11.54 -4.04 -22.01
C SER A 844 10.09 -4.18 -21.62
N ILE A 845 9.63 -3.33 -20.69
CA ILE A 845 8.25 -3.33 -20.22
C ILE A 845 7.54 -2.10 -20.74
N ASN A 846 6.39 -2.31 -21.38
CA ASN A 846 5.55 -1.22 -21.89
C ASN A 846 4.15 -1.33 -21.30
N ALA A 847 3.55 -0.19 -20.95
CA ALA A 847 2.15 -0.14 -20.55
C ALA A 847 1.44 0.97 -21.34
N MET A 848 0.20 0.72 -21.72
CA MET A 848 -0.63 1.71 -22.40
C MET A 848 -2.03 1.74 -21.80
N GLY A 849 -2.70 2.87 -21.97
CA GLY A 849 -4.05 2.99 -21.46
C GLY A 849 -4.79 4.23 -21.92
N PHE A 850 -6.06 4.25 -21.52
CA PHE A 850 -7.00 5.33 -21.78
C PHE A 850 -7.83 5.56 -20.52
N ALA A 851 -8.13 6.82 -20.21
CA ALA A 851 -9.09 7.18 -19.18
C ALA A 851 -9.96 8.34 -19.69
N GLY A 852 -11.27 8.22 -19.50
CA GLY A 852 -12.25 9.21 -19.93
C GLY A 852 -13.29 9.49 -18.86
N GLU A 853 -13.72 10.74 -18.74
CA GLU A 853 -14.84 11.15 -17.89
C GLU A 853 -15.76 12.10 -18.65
N VAL A 854 -17.06 11.88 -18.50
CA VAL A 854 -18.12 12.73 -19.00
C VAL A 854 -19.06 13.05 -17.85
N THR A 855 -19.26 14.34 -17.56
CA THR A 855 -20.17 14.80 -16.50
C THR A 855 -21.17 15.78 -17.08
N TYR A 856 -22.45 15.52 -16.87
CA TYR A 856 -23.55 16.33 -17.37
C TYR A 856 -24.40 16.87 -16.22
N LEU A 857 -24.51 18.20 -16.16
CA LEU A 857 -25.42 18.93 -15.28
C LEU A 857 -26.79 19.05 -15.97
N MET A 858 -27.73 18.24 -15.50
CA MET A 858 -29.12 18.18 -15.96
C MET A 858 -29.97 19.30 -15.34
N PRO A 859 -31.13 19.64 -15.93
CA PRO A 859 -32.10 20.55 -15.30
C PRO A 859 -32.48 20.10 -13.88
N GLY A 860 -32.73 21.04 -12.98
CA GLY A 860 -33.10 20.73 -11.59
C GLY A 860 -31.92 20.28 -10.71
N HIS A 861 -30.69 20.67 -11.05
CA HIS A 861 -29.46 20.37 -10.28
C HIS A 861 -29.07 18.89 -10.20
N TYR A 862 -29.65 18.04 -11.05
CA TYR A 862 -29.20 16.65 -11.16
C TYR A 862 -27.86 16.58 -11.90
N THR A 863 -27.01 15.68 -11.45
CA THR A 863 -25.71 15.40 -12.05
C THR A 863 -25.67 13.94 -12.50
N PHE A 864 -25.20 13.71 -13.72
CA PHE A 864 -24.92 12.38 -14.24
C PHE A 864 -23.47 12.35 -14.71
N GLY A 865 -22.69 11.39 -14.21
CA GLY A 865 -21.28 11.24 -14.54
C GLY A 865 -20.97 9.81 -14.94
N VAL A 866 -20.11 9.64 -15.93
CA VAL A 866 -19.51 8.37 -16.28
C VAL A 866 -18.01 8.56 -16.37
N ASN A 867 -17.23 7.73 -15.70
CA ASN A 867 -15.83 7.57 -16.03
C ASN A 867 -15.50 6.13 -16.37
N TYR A 868 -14.51 5.96 -17.22
CA TYR A 868 -14.07 4.68 -17.74
C TYR A 868 -12.55 4.71 -17.87
N SER A 869 -11.91 3.58 -17.64
CA SER A 869 -10.51 3.42 -18.00
C SER A 869 -10.22 2.03 -18.53
N TRP A 870 -9.23 2.00 -19.41
CA TRP A 870 -8.66 0.80 -20.01
C TRP A 870 -7.15 0.82 -19.81
N ASN A 871 -6.55 -0.28 -19.35
CA ASN A 871 -5.12 -0.40 -19.13
C ASN A 871 -4.62 -1.74 -19.63
N LYS A 872 -3.45 -1.76 -20.27
CA LYS A 872 -2.83 -2.97 -20.79
C LYS A 872 -1.32 -2.95 -20.63
N LEU A 873 -0.77 -4.06 -20.16
CA LEU A 873 0.66 -4.35 -20.16
C LEU A 873 1.04 -5.04 -21.48
N ASP A 874 2.18 -4.68 -22.03
CA ASP A 874 2.80 -5.30 -23.20
C ASP A 874 4.21 -5.76 -22.78
N THR A 875 4.36 -7.08 -22.61
CA THR A 875 5.57 -7.77 -22.12
C THR A 875 5.78 -9.06 -22.92
N ASN A 876 7.00 -9.62 -22.92
CA ASN A 876 7.32 -10.85 -23.68
C ASN A 876 7.09 -12.14 -22.87
N ASP A 877 6.24 -12.11 -21.84
CA ASP A 877 5.82 -13.25 -21.02
C ASP A 877 6.98 -14.07 -20.39
N SER A 878 8.03 -13.43 -19.84
CA SER A 878 9.00 -14.19 -19.04
C SER A 878 8.43 -14.50 -17.65
N GLU A 879 8.34 -15.79 -17.31
CA GLU A 879 7.81 -16.28 -16.03
C GLU A 879 8.77 -16.06 -14.84
N ASP A 880 10.03 -15.68 -15.12
CA ASP A 880 11.08 -15.47 -14.12
C ASP A 880 10.86 -14.25 -13.21
N PHE A 881 9.99 -13.32 -13.60
CA PHE A 881 9.81 -12.04 -12.92
C PHE A 881 8.35 -11.75 -12.58
N VAL A 882 8.12 -11.34 -11.34
CA VAL A 882 6.82 -10.83 -10.87
C VAL A 882 6.68 -9.36 -11.30
N PHE A 883 5.91 -9.07 -12.35
CA PHE A 883 5.68 -7.70 -12.82
C PHE A 883 4.65 -6.96 -11.96
N GLY A 884 3.64 -7.69 -11.48
CA GLY A 884 2.62 -7.17 -10.57
C GLY A 884 1.79 -6.05 -11.20
N PHE A 885 1.35 -6.22 -12.47
CA PHE A 885 0.50 -5.22 -13.13
C PHE A 885 -0.85 -5.08 -12.42
N ASN A 886 -1.44 -6.20 -12.00
CA ASN A 886 -2.51 -6.30 -10.98
C ASN A 886 -3.67 -5.33 -11.19
N THR A 887 -4.04 -5.05 -12.44
CA THR A 887 -4.99 -4.00 -12.77
C THR A 887 -6.03 -4.54 -13.73
N PRO A 888 -7.33 -4.31 -13.48
CA PRO A 888 -8.38 -4.72 -14.40
C PRO A 888 -8.19 -4.04 -15.75
N GLU A 889 -8.33 -4.82 -16.83
CA GLU A 889 -8.23 -4.28 -18.18
C GLU A 889 -9.32 -3.22 -18.42
N HIS A 890 -10.54 -3.43 -17.91
CA HIS A 890 -11.64 -2.48 -18.03
C HIS A 890 -12.28 -2.17 -16.67
N LYS A 891 -12.56 -0.88 -16.43
CA LYS A 891 -13.38 -0.46 -15.29
C LYS A 891 -14.18 0.81 -15.60
N PHE A 892 -15.31 0.98 -14.94
CA PHE A 892 -16.09 2.21 -15.01
C PHE A 892 -16.82 2.54 -13.70
N ASN A 893 -17.12 3.81 -13.53
CA ASN A 893 -18.03 4.31 -12.51
C ASN A 893 -19.19 5.08 -13.16
N LEU A 894 -20.41 4.82 -12.70
CA LEU A 894 -21.61 5.60 -13.01
C LEU A 894 -21.98 6.41 -11.77
N LYS A 895 -22.13 7.73 -11.92
CA LYS A 895 -22.45 8.66 -10.84
C LYS A 895 -23.80 9.31 -11.14
N PHE A 896 -24.71 9.29 -10.18
CA PHE A 896 -25.98 10.00 -10.28
C PHE A 896 -26.34 10.62 -8.93
N GLY A 897 -26.62 11.91 -8.92
CA GLY A 897 -26.92 12.59 -7.68
C GLY A 897 -27.55 13.96 -7.87
N ASN A 898 -28.14 14.44 -6.78
CA ASN A 898 -28.61 15.81 -6.67
C ASN A 898 -28.29 16.31 -5.26
N ARG A 899 -27.36 17.26 -5.17
CA ARG A 899 -26.95 17.88 -3.90
C ARG A 899 -28.10 18.59 -3.18
N LYS A 900 -29.02 19.18 -3.94
CA LYS A 900 -30.04 20.12 -3.46
C LYS A 900 -31.36 19.75 -4.13
N LEU A 901 -31.80 18.51 -3.90
CA LEU A 901 -33.10 18.02 -4.37
C LEU A 901 -34.23 18.87 -3.77
N THR A 902 -34.07 19.20 -2.48
CA THR A 902 -34.75 20.33 -1.81
C THR A 902 -33.67 21.21 -1.16
N ASP A 903 -34.07 22.29 -0.47
CA ASP A 903 -33.12 23.12 0.28
C ASP A 903 -32.44 22.35 1.43
N GLU A 904 -33.05 21.26 1.88
CA GLU A 904 -32.56 20.41 2.97
C GLU A 904 -32.09 19.02 2.54
N ILE A 905 -32.60 18.46 1.44
CA ILE A 905 -32.35 17.07 1.05
C ILE A 905 -31.45 17.02 -0.18
N GLY A 906 -30.41 16.17 -0.09
CA GLY A 906 -29.58 15.77 -1.22
C GLY A 906 -29.33 14.27 -1.22
N PHE A 907 -28.92 13.72 -2.36
CA PHE A 907 -28.54 12.32 -2.48
C PHE A 907 -27.42 12.13 -3.50
N ASN A 908 -26.69 11.04 -3.37
CA ASN A 908 -25.69 10.63 -4.33
C ASN A 908 -25.63 9.09 -4.43
N ILE A 909 -25.46 8.59 -5.64
CA ILE A 909 -25.39 7.17 -5.97
C ILE A 909 -24.20 6.97 -6.91
N VAL A 910 -23.35 6.00 -6.58
CA VAL A 910 -22.24 5.60 -7.43
C VAL A 910 -22.27 4.09 -7.62
N TYR A 911 -22.41 3.64 -8.87
CA TYR A 911 -22.20 2.25 -9.23
C TYR A 911 -20.81 2.08 -9.84
N ARG A 912 -20.09 1.05 -9.41
CA ARG A 912 -18.76 0.74 -9.91
C ARG A 912 -18.73 -0.67 -10.47
N TRP A 913 -17.89 -0.87 -11.47
CA TRP A 913 -17.64 -2.19 -12.02
C TRP A 913 -16.22 -2.29 -12.58
N GLN A 914 -15.65 -3.49 -12.49
CA GLN A 914 -14.38 -3.85 -13.12
C GLN A 914 -14.44 -5.29 -13.66
N THR A 915 -13.61 -5.57 -14.66
CA THR A 915 -13.34 -6.94 -15.15
C THR A 915 -12.52 -7.73 -14.14
N ASP A 916 -12.48 -9.04 -14.37
CA ASP A 916 -11.45 -9.91 -13.81
C ASP A 916 -10.06 -9.54 -14.33
N PHE A 917 -9.04 -9.98 -13.60
CA PHE A 917 -7.64 -9.85 -13.98
C PHE A 917 -6.77 -10.80 -13.14
N TYR A 918 -5.60 -11.15 -13.66
CA TYR A 918 -4.62 -11.95 -12.93
C TYR A 918 -3.83 -11.08 -11.94
N TRP A 919 -3.76 -11.51 -10.69
CA TRP A 919 -2.97 -10.90 -9.62
C TRP A 919 -1.67 -11.67 -9.42
N GLU A 920 -0.57 -10.95 -9.29
CA GLU A 920 0.76 -11.47 -9.03
C GLU A 920 1.42 -10.74 -7.86
N SER A 921 1.96 -11.48 -6.89
CA SER A 921 2.63 -10.88 -5.74
C SER A 921 3.57 -11.84 -5.03
N SER A 922 4.35 -11.32 -4.08
CA SER A 922 5.17 -12.17 -3.22
C SER A 922 4.35 -13.13 -2.35
N PHE A 923 3.08 -12.81 -2.06
CA PHE A 923 2.19 -13.61 -1.21
C PHE A 923 1.54 -14.77 -1.96
N GLY A 924 1.17 -14.54 -3.22
CA GLY A 924 0.45 -15.51 -4.04
C GLY A 924 -0.09 -14.87 -5.31
N ASP A 925 -0.37 -15.74 -6.28
CA ASP A 925 -0.78 -15.39 -7.62
C ASP A 925 -2.12 -16.07 -7.95
N GLY A 926 -2.96 -15.45 -8.78
CA GLY A 926 -4.26 -16.02 -9.14
C GLY A 926 -5.26 -15.01 -9.71
N ASP A 927 -6.38 -15.51 -10.22
CA ASP A 927 -7.42 -14.68 -10.82
C ASP A 927 -8.25 -13.95 -9.76
N ILE A 928 -8.39 -12.63 -9.93
CA ILE A 928 -9.34 -11.82 -9.19
C ILE A 928 -10.63 -11.70 -10.00
N PRO A 929 -11.79 -12.16 -9.49
CA PRO A 929 -13.03 -12.14 -10.24
C PRO A 929 -13.53 -10.71 -10.55
N ALA A 930 -14.27 -10.59 -11.66
CA ALA A 930 -15.03 -9.38 -11.96
C ALA A 930 -16.06 -9.11 -10.85
N TYR A 931 -16.21 -7.84 -10.46
CA TYR A 931 -17.21 -7.45 -9.47
C TYR A 931 -17.77 -6.06 -9.75
N GLY A 932 -18.93 -5.79 -9.15
CA GLY A 932 -19.52 -4.46 -9.14
C GLY A 932 -20.19 -4.14 -7.82
N THR A 933 -20.07 -2.88 -7.39
CA THR A 933 -20.60 -2.38 -6.11
C THR A 933 -21.48 -1.16 -6.34
N LEU A 934 -22.48 -0.99 -5.48
CA LEU A 934 -23.35 0.17 -5.47
C LEU A 934 -23.19 0.88 -4.14
N ASP A 935 -22.84 2.16 -4.18
CA ASP A 935 -22.71 3.00 -3.01
C ASP A 935 -23.78 4.09 -3.10
N ALA A 936 -24.51 4.36 -2.02
CA ALA A 936 -25.58 5.35 -2.03
C ALA A 936 -25.71 6.06 -0.68
N GLN A 937 -26.05 7.34 -0.72
CA GLN A 937 -26.34 8.13 0.48
C GLN A 937 -27.45 9.16 0.23
N VAL A 938 -28.17 9.48 1.31
CA VAL A 938 -29.05 10.64 1.43
C VAL A 938 -28.54 11.53 2.55
N THR A 939 -28.43 12.83 2.27
CA THR A 939 -28.05 13.86 3.24
C THR A 939 -29.26 14.75 3.52
N TYR A 940 -29.48 15.04 4.79
CA TYR A 940 -30.49 15.96 5.29
C TYR A 940 -29.83 17.07 6.11
N LYS A 941 -30.04 18.32 5.70
CA LYS A 941 -29.59 19.51 6.40
C LYS A 941 -30.62 19.92 7.44
N THR A 942 -30.17 20.05 8.69
CA THR A 942 -31.02 20.38 9.83
C THR A 942 -31.01 21.89 10.11
N PRO A 943 -32.04 22.43 10.79
CA PRO A 943 -32.07 23.84 11.21
C PRO A 943 -30.95 24.25 12.18
N VAL A 944 -30.27 23.29 12.83
CA VAL A 944 -29.25 23.54 13.86
C VAL A 944 -27.82 23.45 13.32
N LYS A 945 -27.61 23.83 12.05
CA LYS A 945 -26.30 23.81 11.37
C LYS A 945 -25.62 22.43 11.38
N ALA A 946 -26.42 21.36 11.32
CA ALA A 946 -25.93 20.00 11.22
C ALA A 946 -26.42 19.30 9.96
N LEU A 947 -25.59 18.42 9.41
CA LEU A 947 -25.90 17.52 8.30
C LEU A 947 -26.03 16.10 8.85
N VAL A 948 -27.19 15.48 8.62
CA VAL A 948 -27.41 14.06 8.89
C VAL A 948 -27.28 13.31 7.57
N LYS A 949 -26.40 12.32 7.50
CA LYS A 949 -26.21 11.49 6.31
C LYS A 949 -26.53 10.05 6.67
N VAL A 950 -27.34 9.40 5.84
CA VAL A 950 -27.64 7.96 5.91
C VAL A 950 -27.22 7.35 4.60
N GLY A 951 -26.44 6.29 4.63
CA GLY A 951 -25.96 5.67 3.40
C GLY A 951 -25.29 4.32 3.62
N GLY A 952 -24.68 3.81 2.56
CA GLY A 952 -23.80 2.66 2.66
C GLY A 952 -22.87 2.51 1.46
N SER A 953 -21.74 1.87 1.74
CA SER A 953 -20.80 1.35 0.74
C SER A 953 -21.19 -0.10 0.43
N ASN A 954 -21.18 -0.47 -0.84
CA ASN A 954 -21.59 -1.78 -1.33
C ASN A 954 -22.98 -2.20 -0.79
N ILE A 955 -24.00 -1.35 -0.95
CA ILE A 955 -25.33 -1.54 -0.34
C ILE A 955 -26.06 -2.81 -0.79
N LEU A 956 -25.65 -3.41 -1.90
CA LEU A 956 -26.15 -4.70 -2.39
C LEU A 956 -25.51 -5.89 -1.67
N ASN A 957 -24.45 -5.64 -0.90
CA ASN A 957 -23.74 -6.61 -0.08
C ASN A 957 -23.21 -7.82 -0.86
N ASN A 958 -22.70 -7.56 -2.07
CA ASN A 958 -21.99 -8.56 -2.84
C ASN A 958 -20.55 -8.61 -2.34
N TYR A 959 -20.15 -9.73 -1.73
CA TYR A 959 -18.79 -9.94 -1.24
C TYR A 959 -17.81 -10.10 -2.41
N TYR A 960 -16.64 -9.46 -2.31
CA TYR A 960 -15.59 -9.50 -3.33
C TYR A 960 -14.19 -9.36 -2.71
N ILE A 961 -13.18 -9.81 -3.44
CA ILE A 961 -11.76 -9.65 -3.10
C ILE A 961 -11.08 -8.71 -4.11
N GLN A 962 -9.94 -8.12 -3.70
CA GLN A 962 -9.14 -7.23 -4.56
C GLN A 962 -7.70 -7.70 -4.78
N SER A 963 -7.26 -8.71 -4.04
CA SER A 963 -5.97 -9.40 -4.20
C SER A 963 -6.07 -10.82 -3.64
N ILE A 964 -5.11 -11.69 -3.96
CA ILE A 964 -5.04 -13.03 -3.38
C ILE A 964 -4.77 -12.94 -1.87
N GLY A 965 -5.53 -13.71 -1.08
CA GLY A 965 -5.48 -13.70 0.39
C GLY A 965 -5.92 -12.41 1.08
N ALA A 966 -6.49 -11.45 0.33
CA ALA A 966 -7.15 -10.28 0.93
C ALA A 966 -8.47 -10.66 1.60
N PRO A 967 -8.96 -9.79 2.50
CA PRO A 967 -10.26 -9.98 3.10
C PRO A 967 -11.41 -9.94 2.10
N ASN A 968 -12.48 -10.66 2.41
CA ASN A 968 -13.69 -10.66 1.60
C ASN A 968 -14.57 -9.45 1.97
N ILE A 969 -14.66 -8.45 1.08
CA ILE A 969 -15.20 -7.12 1.39
C ILE A 969 -16.72 -7.09 1.19
N GLY A 970 -17.45 -6.92 2.29
CA GLY A 970 -18.91 -6.77 2.32
C GLY A 970 -19.40 -5.32 2.37
N ALA A 971 -20.69 -5.14 2.70
CA ALA A 971 -21.30 -3.82 2.86
C ALA A 971 -20.85 -3.11 4.16
N ILE A 972 -20.88 -1.78 4.12
CA ILE A 972 -20.94 -0.93 5.32
C ILE A 972 -22.18 -0.08 5.22
N TYR A 973 -23.11 -0.19 6.17
CA TYR A 973 -24.25 0.72 6.29
C TYR A 973 -23.99 1.70 7.43
N TYR A 974 -24.28 2.98 7.25
CA TYR A 974 -23.93 4.01 8.23
C TYR A 974 -24.93 5.15 8.35
N VAL A 975 -24.90 5.78 9.51
CA VAL A 975 -25.51 7.08 9.80
C VAL A 975 -24.43 7.98 10.36
N SER A 976 -24.32 9.21 9.86
CA SER A 976 -23.40 10.21 10.41
C SER A 976 -24.06 11.55 10.62
N VAL A 977 -23.59 12.28 11.62
CA VAL A 977 -23.98 13.66 11.92
C VAL A 977 -22.73 14.52 11.89
N THR A 978 -22.77 15.58 11.10
CA THR A 978 -21.71 16.61 11.06
C THR A 978 -22.30 17.92 11.53
N PHE A 979 -21.72 18.52 12.56
CA PHE A 979 -22.00 19.89 12.98
C PHE A 979 -20.81 20.78 12.61
N ASP A 980 -21.09 21.97 12.08
CA ASP A 980 -20.07 22.98 11.82
C ASP A 980 -20.65 24.36 12.11
N SER A 981 -19.96 25.12 12.95
CA SER A 981 -20.41 26.47 13.32
C SER A 981 -20.54 27.43 12.14
N MET A 982 -19.80 27.18 11.05
CA MET A 982 -19.80 27.96 9.82
C MET A 982 -20.83 27.44 8.80
N MET A 983 -21.44 26.28 9.02
CA MET A 983 -22.57 25.85 8.20
C MET A 983 -23.78 26.76 8.46
N LYS A 984 -24.46 27.13 7.39
CA LYS A 984 -25.80 27.74 7.41
C LYS A 984 -26.70 26.90 6.56
#